data_AF-A0A8X8H9M0-F1
#
_entry.id   AF-A0A8X8H9M0-F1
#
_cell.length_a   1.000
_cell.length_b   1.000
_cell.length_c   1.000
_cell.angle_alpha   90.00
_cell.angle_beta   90.00
_cell.angle_gamma   90.00
#
_symmetry.space_group_name_H-M   'P 1'
#
loop_
_entity.id
_entity.type
_entity.pdbx_description
1 polymer ?
#
loop_
_entity_poly.entity_id
_entity_poly.type
_entity_poly.pdbx_seq_one_letter_code
_entity_poly.pdbx_strand_id
1 'polypeptide(L)'
;MASNYEAICDENRRRYGTEGAQKSGGLAAGLYDNRTHFIFELLQNAEDALGRRDDWTGQRKVTFTLSPQRLSLSHFGKPFDEADVRSVCDIAESTKNESSIGRFGLGFKSVYTVTDLPEVHSGDEDFAIDDYVFPIRAPKTQRHPDETQIILPFRASDLTAGQDIAEGFRRLGPSALLFLRNIEEINWSVEGGATGFYLRNPPDVLGPHVRRVSVIGYETGQEEVDQTWLVFHRDVFTDTQKKVGRVEIAFSLVEPNKDPAQLSVRQLPTSPLVVFFPTVVETHLGFLVQGPYRTTPSRENIPSSDAWNQHLVLETSSLLVEAMRWMRDEVLLDVSVMRCLPIDRQKFPEGSRFFPMFDAVRQAFRSEALLPTNESAYVSSTHAKLARTQDVRELIGQQQVAALFKVEGAAWLSGDITQDKANDIRQYLMRELDIDEIRPDKLLPSLTKAFLEAQSDSWILRLYEFLSGQEKVLRKNLDVVPLIRLEDGTHVVAKGVSGKPNAFLPSTIATNFKTMREAVCATPDVRQFLVSLGITEPDPVDDVIWNLLPKYQEKQVEVNHDSYSADIERIRVAFGVDSTAQRDKLRSALRETSFIMVTDTGDGKAYIAKPGDTYIATDRLQQLFAGVPGVFLVDNKYDCLRGEEIRDLLVSCGASRYLVSQPIETTLKPSEITQIRKEAGLERASWHNAPEDFTLRGLTPLLKLLPKLKAVESFSRARILWEALVDLEGRGTAAFYGTYSWGYAHETKTVRFDASFVRALNQVSWVPNENGELVSPSLVMFEAVGWKPNAFLQTRIAFKPPIIDQLAREAGIDPAALDLLRKLGITNLADLTSRLGITNPPPEPEPSPAPDPKVDNPSDGDVYDEAKDLYGDDMPDIPAGTPDPDGGDEVGSGTGQRGQVSTGAGSTEANGTGANGTGANGTGAGRTGAGRTGAGKTGAGEPGDSGQGTGGVNGGIGGNEAPDVNGSGNRGGHGRRTAGHAGGRAFISYVGAHPDDDVPDPDGLDQAERMRIEGYAIDLIIGLEPKLHRTPEGNPGFDLFEADSSGNRTRWVEVKAMTGCLDDRPVGLSHTQFDFAQEKGDRFWLYVVEFASDPAKARVLRIQNPARVSRTFTFDRGWSKIALTVPPL
;
A
#
# COMPACT_ATOMS: atom_id res chain seq x y z
N MET A 1 3.44 86.38 15.34
CA MET A 1 2.50 87.13 16.21
C MET A 1 1.24 86.32 16.33
N ALA A 2 0.60 86.31 17.50
CA ALA A 2 -0.67 85.63 17.71
C ALA A 2 -1.79 86.20 16.84
N SER A 3 -2.77 85.36 16.52
CA SER A 3 -3.92 85.69 15.69
C SER A 3 -4.89 86.66 16.37
N ASN A 4 -5.68 87.39 15.56
CA ASN A 4 -6.75 88.24 16.07
C ASN A 4 -8.03 87.41 16.32
N TYR A 5 -8.10 86.78 17.49
CA TYR A 5 -9.24 85.93 17.87
C TYR A 5 -10.58 86.66 17.89
N GLU A 6 -10.61 87.96 18.23
CA GLU A 6 -11.85 88.77 18.22
C GLU A 6 -12.40 88.90 16.79
N ALA A 7 -11.53 89.15 15.80
CA ALA A 7 -11.92 89.20 14.40
C ALA A 7 -12.42 87.85 13.87
N ILE A 8 -11.81 86.73 14.29
CA ILE A 8 -12.25 85.37 13.95
C ILE A 8 -13.62 85.09 14.57
N CYS A 9 -13.84 85.48 15.84
CA CYS A 9 -15.13 85.34 16.52
C CYS A 9 -16.24 86.13 15.82
N ASP A 10 -15.98 87.38 15.43
CA ASP A 10 -16.94 88.22 14.72
C ASP A 10 -17.28 87.68 13.33
N GLU A 11 -16.30 87.11 12.62
CA GLU A 11 -16.53 86.44 11.34
C GLU A 11 -17.38 85.17 11.50
N ASN A 12 -17.02 84.29 12.46
CA ASN A 12 -17.77 83.07 12.74
C ASN A 12 -19.20 83.38 13.24
N ARG A 13 -19.40 84.44 14.02
CA ARG A 13 -20.72 84.90 14.44
C ARG A 13 -21.57 85.39 13.27
N ARG A 14 -20.98 86.04 12.25
CA ARG A 14 -21.67 86.42 11.01
C ARG A 14 -21.96 85.22 10.10
N ARG A 15 -21.08 84.21 10.07
CA ARG A 15 -21.16 83.06 9.18
C ARG A 15 -22.12 81.97 9.69
N TYR A 16 -22.17 81.75 11.01
CA TYR A 16 -22.92 80.64 11.63
C TYR A 16 -23.99 81.08 12.63
N GLY A 17 -23.81 82.24 13.28
CA GLY A 17 -24.55 82.57 14.50
C GLY A 17 -24.22 81.63 15.67
N THR A 18 -24.62 81.99 16.89
CA THR A 18 -24.33 81.18 18.08
C THR A 18 -25.10 79.85 18.09
N GLU A 19 -26.42 79.88 17.90
CA GLU A 19 -27.25 78.66 17.86
C GLU A 19 -26.89 77.74 16.68
N GLY A 20 -26.57 78.32 15.52
CA GLY A 20 -26.15 77.57 14.34
C GLY A 20 -24.79 76.90 14.53
N ALA A 21 -23.86 77.57 15.22
CA ALA A 21 -22.58 77.00 15.62
C ALA A 21 -22.75 75.84 16.61
N GLN A 22 -23.49 76.04 17.70
CA GLN A 22 -23.77 75.00 18.71
C GLN A 22 -24.44 73.77 18.10
N LYS A 23 -25.48 73.96 17.27
CA LYS A 23 -26.21 72.84 16.64
C LYS A 23 -25.32 72.04 15.69
N SER A 24 -24.54 72.72 14.85
CA SER A 24 -23.73 72.05 13.83
C SER A 24 -22.44 71.46 14.42
N GLY A 25 -21.84 72.15 15.41
CA GLY A 25 -20.71 71.66 16.19
C GLY A 25 -21.07 70.44 17.04
N GLY A 26 -22.24 70.44 17.70
CA GLY A 26 -22.74 69.28 18.43
C GLY A 26 -23.02 68.08 17.53
N LEU A 27 -23.58 68.29 16.33
CA LEU A 27 -23.72 67.24 15.31
C LEU A 27 -22.36 66.69 14.87
N ALA A 28 -21.34 67.55 14.68
CA ALA A 28 -19.98 67.14 14.32
C ALA A 28 -19.28 66.35 15.44
N ALA A 29 -19.46 66.74 16.70
CA ALA A 29 -18.91 66.02 17.85
C ALA A 29 -19.54 64.63 18.04
N GLY A 30 -20.82 64.47 17.70
CA GLY A 30 -21.57 63.22 17.76
C GLY A 30 -21.45 62.32 16.52
N LEU A 31 -20.48 62.53 15.62
CA LEU A 31 -20.30 61.72 14.39
C LEU A 31 -19.69 60.32 14.62
N TYR A 32 -19.15 60.05 15.81
CA TYR A 32 -18.40 58.84 16.11
C TYR A 32 -19.11 58.05 17.22
N ASP A 33 -19.35 56.76 16.99
CA ASP A 33 -20.06 55.89 17.94
C ASP A 33 -19.22 55.63 19.20
N ASN A 34 -17.88 55.65 19.09
CA ASN A 34 -16.96 55.62 20.21
C ASN A 34 -16.52 57.03 20.64
N ARG A 35 -16.86 57.42 21.88
CA ARG A 35 -16.48 58.70 22.49
C ARG A 35 -14.97 58.97 22.56
N THR A 36 -14.10 57.96 22.47
CA THR A 36 -12.63 58.13 22.49
C THR A 36 -11.97 58.15 21.11
N HIS A 37 -12.75 58.13 20.02
CA HIS A 37 -12.23 58.21 18.66
C HIS A 37 -11.34 59.45 18.42
N PHE A 38 -11.56 60.54 19.17
CA PHE A 38 -10.74 61.75 19.09
C PHE A 38 -9.23 61.51 19.30
N ILE A 39 -8.82 60.43 19.98
CA ILE A 39 -7.40 60.07 20.16
C ILE A 39 -6.73 59.86 18.79
N PHE A 40 -7.42 59.17 17.87
CA PHE A 40 -6.94 58.93 16.51
C PHE A 40 -6.97 60.21 15.65
N GLU A 41 -7.99 61.05 15.81
CA GLU A 41 -8.06 62.37 15.14
C GLU A 41 -6.91 63.30 15.58
N LEU A 42 -6.59 63.33 16.88
CA LEU A 42 -5.46 64.10 17.41
C LEU A 42 -4.11 63.55 16.93
N LEU A 43 -3.95 62.23 16.85
CA LEU A 43 -2.76 61.61 16.25
C LEU A 43 -2.63 61.94 14.76
N GLN A 44 -3.72 61.90 13.99
CA GLN A 44 -3.69 62.32 12.58
C GLN A 44 -3.33 63.81 12.45
N ASN A 45 -3.92 64.68 13.27
CA ASN A 45 -3.58 66.11 13.24
C ASN A 45 -2.09 66.35 13.56
N ALA A 46 -1.52 65.58 14.50
CA ALA A 46 -0.08 65.63 14.82
C ALA A 46 0.81 65.10 13.68
N GLU A 47 0.41 64.00 13.03
CA GLU A 47 1.05 63.41 11.85
C GLU A 47 1.05 64.39 10.66
N ASP A 48 -0.11 64.98 10.36
CA ASP A 48 -0.27 65.98 9.29
C ASP A 48 0.51 67.27 9.63
N ALA A 49 0.51 67.71 10.89
CA ALA A 49 1.29 68.86 11.33
C ALA A 49 2.81 68.62 11.24
N LEU A 50 3.31 67.41 11.56
CA LEU A 50 4.70 67.03 11.34
C LEU A 50 5.02 66.94 9.83
N GLY A 51 4.11 66.40 9.02
CA GLY A 51 4.24 66.35 7.57
C GLY A 51 4.25 67.72 6.86
N ARG A 52 3.83 68.79 7.54
CA ARG A 52 4.00 70.19 7.10
C ARG A 52 5.34 70.82 7.47
N ARG A 53 6.25 70.12 8.18
CA ARG A 53 7.62 70.57 8.42
C ARG A 53 8.58 69.91 7.44
N ASP A 54 8.94 70.62 6.38
CA ASP A 54 10.02 70.21 5.49
C ASP A 54 11.37 70.13 6.26
N ASP A 55 12.18 69.11 5.97
CA ASP A 55 13.53 68.86 6.53
C ASP A 55 13.65 68.90 8.08
N TRP A 56 12.58 68.56 8.81
CA TRP A 56 12.58 68.58 10.28
C TRP A 56 13.41 67.45 10.91
N THR A 57 14.47 67.82 11.63
CA THR A 57 15.34 66.90 12.39
C THR A 57 15.12 66.94 13.91
N GLY A 58 14.02 67.55 14.37
CA GLY A 58 13.67 67.63 15.79
C GLY A 58 12.88 66.40 16.26
N GLN A 59 12.22 66.51 17.42
CA GLN A 59 11.42 65.42 17.96
C GLN A 59 10.25 65.06 17.01
N ARG A 60 9.96 63.76 16.89
CA ARG A 60 8.90 63.18 16.04
C ARG A 60 7.94 62.33 16.88
N LYS A 61 7.56 62.91 18.01
CA LYS A 61 6.90 62.26 19.15
C LYS A 61 5.53 62.87 19.41
N VAL A 62 4.60 62.03 19.85
CA VAL A 62 3.35 62.43 20.49
C VAL A 62 3.32 61.90 21.92
N THR A 63 2.91 62.72 22.88
CA THR A 63 2.76 62.33 24.29
C THR A 63 1.37 62.68 24.80
N PHE A 64 0.68 61.69 25.37
CA PHE A 64 -0.57 61.88 26.11
C PHE A 64 -0.31 61.79 27.62
N THR A 65 -0.90 62.70 28.39
CA THR A 65 -0.85 62.68 29.86
C THR A 65 -2.25 62.92 30.40
N LEU A 66 -2.80 61.91 31.07
CA LEU A 66 -4.15 61.88 31.59
C LEU A 66 -4.14 62.06 33.11
N SER A 67 -4.80 63.13 33.59
CA SER A 67 -5.13 63.30 35.01
C SER A 67 -6.64 63.09 35.25
N PRO A 68 -7.12 63.02 36.50
CA PRO A 68 -8.55 62.89 36.78
C PRO A 68 -9.41 64.09 36.32
N GLN A 69 -8.82 65.23 35.96
CA GLN A 69 -9.52 66.45 35.58
C GLN A 69 -9.30 66.88 34.13
N ARG A 70 -8.29 66.34 33.44
CA ARG A 70 -7.97 66.73 32.05
C ARG A 70 -7.14 65.67 31.32
N LEU A 71 -7.22 65.70 30.01
CA LEU A 71 -6.21 65.11 29.12
C LEU A 71 -5.30 66.22 28.58
N SER A 72 -4.00 65.97 28.47
CA SER A 72 -3.05 66.80 27.73
C SER A 72 -2.36 65.98 26.65
N LEU A 73 -2.30 66.51 25.43
CA LEU A 73 -1.56 66.00 24.29
C LEU A 73 -0.42 66.97 23.98
N SER A 74 0.79 66.47 23.74
CA SER A 74 1.95 67.24 23.27
C SER A 74 2.51 66.63 21.99
N HIS A 75 2.82 67.47 20.98
CA HIS A 75 3.47 67.06 19.73
C HIS A 75 4.38 68.14 19.15
N PHE A 76 5.28 67.75 18.23
CA PHE A 76 6.29 68.64 17.63
C PHE A 76 6.06 68.97 16.15
N GLY A 77 4.82 68.83 15.65
CA GLY A 77 4.40 69.32 14.34
C GLY A 77 4.61 70.83 14.12
N LYS A 78 4.36 71.31 12.89
CA LYS A 78 4.47 72.74 12.55
C LYS A 78 3.61 73.57 13.53
N PRO A 79 4.14 74.66 14.13
CA PRO A 79 3.36 75.49 15.03
C PRO A 79 2.16 76.11 14.32
N PHE A 80 1.07 76.35 15.05
CA PHE A 80 -0.15 76.93 14.51
C PHE A 80 0.11 78.33 13.92
N ASP A 81 -0.55 78.60 12.81
CA ASP A 81 -0.72 79.93 12.23
C ASP A 81 -2.22 80.31 12.17
N GLU A 82 -2.55 81.54 11.76
CA GLU A 82 -3.95 82.01 11.71
C GLU A 82 -4.84 81.11 10.83
N ALA A 83 -4.30 80.44 9.81
CA ALA A 83 -5.08 79.52 8.99
C ALA A 83 -5.42 78.25 9.76
N ASP A 84 -4.50 77.72 10.58
CA ASP A 84 -4.76 76.60 11.48
C ASP A 84 -5.79 76.98 12.57
N VAL A 85 -5.66 78.16 13.20
CA VAL A 85 -6.63 78.68 14.19
C VAL A 85 -8.03 78.81 13.58
N ARG A 86 -8.14 79.38 12.38
CA ARG A 86 -9.42 79.47 11.65
C ARG A 86 -9.96 78.10 11.28
N SER A 87 -9.10 77.17 10.84
CA SER A 87 -9.51 75.83 10.43
C SER A 87 -10.03 74.98 11.59
N VAL A 88 -9.39 75.03 12.76
CA VAL A 88 -9.87 74.31 13.95
C VAL A 88 -11.18 74.92 14.49
N CYS A 89 -11.42 76.21 14.22
CA CYS A 89 -12.65 76.91 14.56
C CYS A 89 -13.75 76.85 13.47
N ASP A 90 -13.54 76.22 12.32
CA ASP A 90 -14.58 76.12 11.26
C ASP A 90 -15.56 74.95 11.56
N ILE A 91 -16.74 74.97 10.92
CA ILE A 91 -17.79 73.95 10.95
C ILE A 91 -18.03 73.33 9.56
N ALA A 92 -17.77 74.08 8.49
CA ALA A 92 -18.09 73.64 7.14
C ALA A 92 -17.25 72.41 6.71
N GLU A 93 -17.83 71.51 5.91
CA GLU A 93 -17.03 70.61 5.08
C GLU A 93 -16.14 71.47 4.17
N SER A 94 -14.83 71.46 4.44
CA SER A 94 -13.90 72.22 3.62
C SER A 94 -13.84 71.59 2.22
N THR A 95 -14.28 72.34 1.21
CA THR A 95 -14.27 71.93 -0.21
C THR A 95 -12.86 71.88 -0.82
N LYS A 96 -11.82 71.73 0.00
CA LYS A 96 -10.42 71.73 -0.41
C LYS A 96 -9.91 70.30 -0.61
N ASN A 97 -9.60 69.99 -1.86
CA ASN A 97 -8.93 68.77 -2.34
C ASN A 97 -9.66 67.45 -2.02
N GLU A 98 -10.26 66.85 -3.05
CA GLU A 98 -10.72 65.45 -3.08
C GLU A 98 -9.61 64.40 -2.78
N SER A 99 -8.36 64.85 -2.67
CA SER A 99 -7.15 64.06 -2.47
C SER A 99 -6.54 64.17 -1.06
N SER A 100 -7.14 64.91 -0.13
CA SER A 100 -6.66 65.01 1.27
C SER A 100 -7.62 64.32 2.24
N ILE A 101 -7.12 63.30 2.93
CA ILE A 101 -7.90 62.37 3.78
C ILE A 101 -7.96 62.89 5.22
N GLY A 102 -7.98 64.21 5.35
CA GLY A 102 -8.05 64.95 6.60
C GLY A 102 -9.05 66.07 6.41
N ARG A 103 -10.27 65.90 6.94
CA ARG A 103 -11.28 66.96 7.03
C ARG A 103 -10.87 67.94 8.13
N PHE A 104 -9.88 68.77 7.84
CA PHE A 104 -9.35 69.78 8.76
C PHE A 104 -10.51 70.62 9.32
N GLY A 105 -10.67 70.59 10.65
CA GLY A 105 -11.79 71.22 11.38
C GLY A 105 -12.82 70.23 11.94
N LEU A 106 -13.33 69.29 11.13
CA LEU A 106 -14.40 68.37 11.56
C LEU A 106 -13.89 67.31 12.55
N GLY A 107 -12.72 66.71 12.26
CA GLY A 107 -12.08 65.70 13.10
C GLY A 107 -11.80 66.19 14.52
N PHE A 108 -11.34 67.44 14.65
CA PHE A 108 -11.07 68.04 15.96
C PHE A 108 -12.33 68.21 16.81
N LYS A 109 -13.52 68.41 16.23
CA LYS A 109 -14.76 68.55 17.04
C LYS A 109 -15.09 67.32 17.87
N SER A 110 -14.52 66.15 17.55
CA SER A 110 -14.65 64.95 18.36
C SER A 110 -14.11 65.10 19.79
N VAL A 111 -13.22 66.06 20.09
CA VAL A 111 -12.79 66.33 21.48
C VAL A 111 -13.94 66.82 22.37
N TYR A 112 -14.99 67.39 21.80
CA TYR A 112 -16.16 67.83 22.54
C TYR A 112 -17.03 66.66 23.06
N THR A 113 -16.64 65.40 22.84
CA THR A 113 -17.21 64.26 23.59
C THR A 113 -16.75 64.21 25.05
N VAL A 114 -15.65 64.89 25.42
CA VAL A 114 -15.05 64.87 26.76
C VAL A 114 -14.81 66.26 27.38
N THR A 115 -14.75 67.33 26.57
CA THR A 115 -14.56 68.71 27.04
C THR A 115 -15.61 69.66 26.46
N ASP A 116 -15.84 70.80 27.12
CA ASP A 116 -16.58 71.95 26.58
C ASP A 116 -15.67 73.09 26.12
N LEU A 117 -14.38 73.08 26.51
CA LEU A 117 -13.46 74.19 26.32
C LEU A 117 -12.02 73.66 26.04
N PRO A 118 -11.77 73.09 24.86
CA PRO A 118 -10.42 72.65 24.48
C PRO A 118 -9.47 73.84 24.33
N GLU A 119 -8.26 73.72 24.87
CA GLU A 119 -7.19 74.71 24.83
C GLU A 119 -6.08 74.27 23.86
N VAL A 120 -5.53 75.20 23.09
CA VAL A 120 -4.44 74.99 22.13
C VAL A 120 -3.34 76.02 22.37
N HIS A 121 -2.12 75.50 22.51
CA HIS A 121 -0.93 76.24 22.90
C HIS A 121 0.22 75.87 21.96
N SER A 122 0.52 76.72 20.97
CA SER A 122 1.42 76.36 19.87
C SER A 122 2.13 77.60 19.31
N GLY A 123 3.46 77.65 19.41
CA GLY A 123 4.23 78.84 19.02
C GLY A 123 3.73 80.11 19.72
N ASP A 124 3.33 81.11 18.94
CA ASP A 124 2.74 82.37 19.43
C ASP A 124 1.26 82.25 19.84
N GLU A 125 0.56 81.20 19.41
CA GLU A 125 -0.87 81.02 19.66
C GLU A 125 -1.12 80.37 21.04
N ASP A 126 -2.04 80.97 21.77
CA ASP A 126 -2.52 80.57 23.11
C ASP A 126 -4.03 80.89 23.17
N PHE A 127 -4.89 79.91 22.93
CA PHE A 127 -6.35 80.08 22.87
C PHE A 127 -7.13 78.86 23.35
N ALA A 128 -8.34 79.08 23.83
CA ALA A 128 -9.36 78.06 24.01
C ALA A 128 -10.49 78.25 23.00
N ILE A 129 -11.24 77.21 22.68
CA ILE A 129 -12.34 77.28 21.69
C ILE A 129 -13.67 77.11 22.41
N ASP A 130 -14.37 78.22 22.62
CA ASP A 130 -15.71 78.25 23.20
C ASP A 130 -16.78 77.97 22.13
N ASP A 131 -17.91 77.38 22.53
CA ASP A 131 -19.08 77.12 21.68
C ASP A 131 -18.72 76.55 20.28
N TYR A 132 -17.79 75.59 20.25
CA TYR A 132 -17.21 74.92 19.07
C TYR A 132 -16.40 75.78 18.08
N VAL A 133 -16.60 77.10 18.02
CA VAL A 133 -16.05 77.95 16.93
C VAL A 133 -15.50 79.30 17.35
N PHE A 134 -15.57 79.67 18.63
CA PHE A 134 -15.19 81.00 19.10
C PHE A 134 -13.85 80.94 19.84
N PRO A 135 -12.71 81.24 19.17
CA PRO A 135 -11.42 81.27 19.84
C PRO A 135 -11.39 82.43 20.85
N ILE A 136 -11.05 82.12 22.10
CA ILE A 136 -10.83 83.08 23.19
C ILE A 136 -9.40 82.97 23.70
N ARG A 137 -8.80 84.08 24.14
CA ARG A 137 -7.40 84.08 24.60
C ARG A 137 -7.23 83.26 25.88
N ALA A 138 -6.35 82.27 25.84
CA ALA A 138 -6.00 81.44 27.00
C ALA A 138 -4.74 81.97 27.73
N PRO A 139 -4.54 81.63 29.02
CA PRO A 139 -3.27 81.84 29.71
C PRO A 139 -2.14 81.07 29.03
N LYS A 140 -0.92 81.62 29.01
CA LYS A 140 0.24 80.92 28.42
C LYS A 140 0.67 79.71 29.25
N THR A 141 0.90 78.58 28.59
CA THR A 141 1.54 77.40 29.21
C THR A 141 3.07 77.45 29.09
N GLN A 142 3.76 76.72 29.98
CA GLN A 142 5.18 76.45 29.82
C GLN A 142 5.36 75.27 28.86
N ARG A 143 6.03 75.51 27.73
CA ARG A 143 6.25 74.56 26.63
C ARG A 143 7.57 74.85 25.91
N HIS A 144 8.07 73.89 25.15
CA HIS A 144 9.18 74.11 24.21
C HIS A 144 8.70 74.96 23.00
N PRO A 145 9.53 75.81 22.36
CA PRO A 145 9.07 76.69 21.26
C PRO A 145 8.41 75.97 20.07
N ASP A 146 8.93 74.78 19.72
CA ASP A 146 8.39 73.90 18.67
C ASP A 146 7.26 72.98 19.12
N GLU A 147 6.91 72.99 20.41
CA GLU A 147 5.88 72.13 20.98
C GLU A 147 4.50 72.75 20.81
N THR A 148 3.56 71.90 20.40
CA THR A 148 2.13 72.17 20.46
C THR A 148 1.52 71.33 21.58
N GLN A 149 0.89 72.00 22.53
CA GLN A 149 0.10 71.35 23.57
C GLN A 149 -1.40 71.58 23.30
N ILE A 150 -2.18 70.50 23.37
CA ILE A 150 -3.64 70.53 23.33
C ILE A 150 -4.13 70.01 24.68
N ILE A 151 -4.88 70.83 25.40
CA ILE A 151 -5.39 70.51 26.75
C ILE A 151 -6.90 70.40 26.66
N LEU A 152 -7.45 69.29 27.17
CA LEU A 152 -8.88 69.00 27.21
C LEU A 152 -9.33 68.91 28.69
N PRO A 153 -9.76 70.03 29.30
CA PRO A 153 -10.37 70.00 30.63
C PRO A 153 -11.67 69.20 30.59
N PHE A 154 -11.84 68.21 31.47
CA PHE A 154 -13.06 67.40 31.48
C PHE A 154 -14.25 68.16 32.04
N ARG A 155 -15.44 67.81 31.54
CA ARG A 155 -16.69 68.31 32.12
C ARG A 155 -16.78 67.87 33.58
N ALA A 156 -17.14 68.78 34.48
CA ALA A 156 -17.31 68.47 35.90
C ALA A 156 -18.39 67.39 36.18
N SER A 157 -19.29 67.14 35.23
CA SER A 157 -20.33 66.10 35.27
C SER A 157 -19.89 64.73 34.72
N ASP A 158 -18.74 64.63 34.04
CA ASP A 158 -18.34 63.47 33.25
C ASP A 158 -17.26 62.66 33.97
N LEU A 159 -17.71 61.85 34.94
CA LEU A 159 -16.83 61.07 35.81
C LEU A 159 -16.20 59.85 35.13
N THR A 160 -16.65 59.47 33.93
CA THR A 160 -16.16 58.27 33.21
C THR A 160 -15.12 58.57 32.13
N ALA A 161 -15.04 59.83 31.64
CA ALA A 161 -14.10 60.23 30.59
C ALA A 161 -12.66 59.72 30.80
N GLY A 162 -12.12 59.83 32.02
CA GLY A 162 -10.77 59.34 32.32
C GLY A 162 -10.62 57.81 32.20
N GLN A 163 -11.63 57.03 32.58
CA GLN A 163 -11.58 55.57 32.45
C GLN A 163 -11.66 55.16 30.97
N ASP A 164 -12.58 55.77 30.23
CA ASP A 164 -12.78 55.49 28.80
C ASP A 164 -11.52 55.84 27.99
N ILE A 165 -10.88 56.98 28.27
CA ILE A 165 -9.62 57.43 27.62
C ILE A 165 -8.47 56.49 27.95
N ALA A 166 -8.32 56.08 29.22
CA ALA A 166 -7.29 55.13 29.63
C ALA A 166 -7.43 53.78 28.91
N GLU A 167 -8.67 53.31 28.70
CA GLU A 167 -8.92 52.12 27.87
C GLU A 167 -8.62 52.40 26.38
N GLY A 168 -8.97 53.57 25.88
CA GLY A 168 -8.65 54.02 24.51
C GLY A 168 -7.14 53.97 24.19
N PHE A 169 -6.29 54.33 25.15
CA PHE A 169 -4.82 54.21 24.99
C PHE A 169 -4.35 52.76 24.89
N ARG A 170 -4.93 51.83 25.67
CA ARG A 170 -4.62 50.39 25.55
C ARG A 170 -5.05 49.83 24.19
N ARG A 171 -6.19 50.29 23.67
CA ARG A 171 -6.69 49.90 22.35
C ARG A 171 -5.85 50.45 21.18
N LEU A 172 -4.99 51.45 21.41
CA LEU A 172 -4.14 52.05 20.38
C LEU A 172 -3.08 51.05 19.88
N GLY A 173 -2.31 50.47 20.82
CA GLY A 173 -1.27 49.47 20.55
C GLY A 173 -0.07 49.98 19.72
N PRO A 174 1.01 49.17 19.62
CA PRO A 174 2.19 49.54 18.85
C PRO A 174 1.91 49.67 17.35
N SER A 175 1.04 48.82 16.80
CA SER A 175 0.72 48.78 15.36
C SER A 175 0.13 50.10 14.81
N ALA A 176 -0.35 51.00 15.67
CA ALA A 176 -0.74 52.37 15.30
C ALA A 176 0.39 53.16 14.60
N LEU A 177 1.67 52.85 14.88
CA LEU A 177 2.83 53.50 14.24
C LEU A 177 3.17 52.93 12.85
N LEU A 178 2.68 51.75 12.48
CA LEU A 178 3.16 50.98 11.32
C LEU A 178 3.03 51.75 9.99
N PHE A 179 1.91 52.45 9.81
CA PHE A 179 1.56 53.16 8.56
C PHE A 179 1.61 54.69 8.66
N LEU A 180 1.86 55.24 9.85
CA LEU A 180 2.21 56.66 10.01
C LEU A 180 3.54 56.92 9.29
N ARG A 181 3.85 58.17 8.97
CA ARG A 181 5.06 58.51 8.20
C ARG A 181 5.99 59.41 9.00
N ASN A 182 5.41 60.35 9.74
CA ASN A 182 6.13 61.44 10.38
C ASN A 182 6.23 61.31 11.90
N ILE A 183 5.29 60.62 12.55
CA ILE A 183 5.41 60.18 13.95
C ILE A 183 6.28 58.91 14.01
N GLU A 184 7.21 58.89 14.95
CA GLU A 184 8.13 57.79 15.24
C GLU A 184 7.93 57.23 16.66
N GLU A 185 7.46 58.06 17.60
CA GLU A 185 7.23 57.70 19.02
C GLU A 185 5.82 58.14 19.48
N ILE A 186 5.09 57.25 20.16
CA ILE A 186 3.84 57.58 20.87
C ILE A 186 3.95 57.12 22.32
N ASN A 187 3.80 58.06 23.25
CA ASN A 187 3.77 57.78 24.68
C ASN A 187 2.42 58.15 25.27
N TRP A 188 1.96 57.39 26.25
CA TRP A 188 0.80 57.74 27.05
C TRP A 188 1.02 57.40 28.53
N SER A 189 0.48 58.24 29.40
CA SER A 189 0.55 58.04 30.85
C SER A 189 -0.75 58.43 31.53
N VAL A 190 -1.14 57.63 32.52
CA VAL A 190 -2.28 57.90 33.40
C VAL A 190 -1.75 58.20 34.80
N GLU A 191 -2.16 59.32 35.40
CA GLU A 191 -1.71 59.72 36.74
C GLU A 191 -2.09 58.65 37.78
N GLY A 192 -1.09 58.09 38.46
CA GLY A 192 -1.27 56.98 39.40
C GLY A 192 -1.69 55.64 38.76
N GLY A 193 -1.66 55.53 37.43
CA GLY A 193 -2.11 54.38 36.66
C GLY A 193 -1.06 53.80 35.73
N ALA A 194 -1.52 53.19 34.63
CA ALA A 194 -0.66 52.58 33.63
C ALA A 194 0.01 53.63 32.72
N THR A 195 1.13 53.23 32.12
CA THR A 195 1.82 53.95 31.05
C THR A 195 2.08 53.00 29.87
N GLY A 196 2.20 53.58 28.68
CA GLY A 196 2.63 52.87 27.48
C GLY A 196 3.55 53.72 26.61
N PHE A 197 4.39 53.01 25.86
CA PHE A 197 5.44 53.55 25.00
C PHE A 197 5.47 52.72 23.72
N TYR A 198 5.33 53.38 22.57
CA TYR A 198 5.43 52.75 21.26
C TYR A 198 6.50 53.49 20.46
N LEU A 199 7.42 52.75 19.85
CA LEU A 199 8.52 53.27 19.03
C LEU A 199 8.59 52.50 17.73
N ARG A 200 8.67 53.23 16.61
CA ARG A 200 8.98 52.64 15.30
C ARG A 200 10.40 52.99 14.92
N ASN A 201 11.22 51.96 14.73
CA ASN A 201 12.58 52.12 14.25
C ASN A 201 12.61 52.65 12.80
N PRO A 202 13.67 53.36 12.37
CA PRO A 202 13.86 53.73 10.98
C PRO A 202 13.73 52.49 10.07
N PRO A 203 12.95 52.57 8.96
CA PRO A 203 12.67 51.39 8.15
C PRO A 203 13.88 50.99 7.30
N ASP A 204 14.21 49.69 7.28
CA ASP A 204 15.22 49.17 6.37
C ASP A 204 14.64 49.13 4.94
N VAL A 205 15.25 49.86 4.01
CA VAL A 205 14.84 49.84 2.60
C VAL A 205 15.46 48.61 1.94
N LEU A 206 14.61 47.63 1.59
CA LEU A 206 15.03 46.40 0.91
C LEU A 206 14.96 46.52 -0.62
N GLY A 207 14.22 47.51 -1.14
CA GLY A 207 14.11 47.80 -2.57
C GLY A 207 13.20 49.00 -2.85
N PRO A 208 12.97 49.37 -4.12
CA PRO A 208 12.23 50.58 -4.49
C PRO A 208 10.82 50.68 -3.92
N HIS A 209 10.17 49.53 -3.73
CA HIS A 209 8.77 49.41 -3.30
C HIS A 209 8.60 48.56 -2.03
N VAL A 210 9.69 48.15 -1.38
CA VAL A 210 9.67 47.19 -0.25
C VAL A 210 10.61 47.64 0.87
N ARG A 211 10.10 47.57 2.11
CA ARG A 211 10.82 47.95 3.33
C ARG A 211 10.51 47.01 4.48
N ARG A 212 11.45 46.85 5.41
CA ARG A 212 11.20 46.24 6.72
C ARG A 212 10.92 47.34 7.74
N VAL A 213 9.92 47.14 8.59
CA VAL A 213 9.55 48.07 9.66
C VAL A 213 9.49 47.30 10.98
N SER A 214 10.26 47.72 11.97
CA SER A 214 10.18 47.17 13.32
C SER A 214 9.50 48.17 14.25
N VAL A 215 8.53 47.70 15.02
CA VAL A 215 7.78 48.49 15.98
C VAL A 215 7.85 47.82 17.35
N ILE A 216 8.42 48.54 18.31
CA ILE A 216 8.57 48.12 19.70
C ILE A 216 7.43 48.73 20.50
N GLY A 217 6.80 47.94 21.38
CA GLY A 217 5.74 48.38 22.27
C GLY A 217 5.91 47.88 23.68
N TYR A 218 5.80 48.79 24.64
CA TYR A 218 5.77 48.51 26.07
C TYR A 218 4.47 49.07 26.67
N GLU A 219 3.79 48.27 27.50
CA GLU A 219 2.71 48.74 28.37
C GLU A 219 2.92 48.21 29.80
N THR A 220 2.60 49.03 30.79
CA THR A 220 2.66 48.66 32.21
C THR A 220 1.77 47.44 32.50
N GLY A 221 2.41 46.30 32.80
CA GLY A 221 1.73 45.03 33.10
C GLY A 221 1.47 44.13 31.88
N GLN A 222 2.04 44.47 30.72
CA GLN A 222 2.14 43.59 29.55
C GLN A 222 3.61 43.23 29.31
N GLU A 223 3.86 42.18 28.53
CA GLU A 223 5.20 41.90 28.01
C GLU A 223 5.59 42.93 26.94
N GLU A 224 6.89 43.20 26.80
CA GLU A 224 7.41 44.02 25.70
C GLU A 224 7.24 43.28 24.37
N VAL A 225 6.73 43.98 23.37
CA VAL A 225 6.40 43.41 22.06
C VAL A 225 7.29 44.05 21.01
N ASP A 226 8.19 43.26 20.40
CA ASP A 226 8.85 43.62 19.15
C ASP A 226 8.04 43.02 17.97
N GLN A 227 7.59 43.88 17.06
CA GLN A 227 6.88 43.48 15.86
C GLN A 227 7.67 43.90 14.62
N THR A 228 8.22 42.92 13.90
CA THR A 228 8.83 43.16 12.59
C THR A 228 7.84 42.87 11.46
N TRP A 229 7.81 43.76 10.48
CA TRP A 229 6.87 43.77 9.36
C TRP A 229 7.59 43.93 8.03
N LEU A 230 7.18 43.17 7.02
CA LEU A 230 7.59 43.35 5.64
C LEU A 230 6.49 44.11 4.88
N VAL A 231 6.80 45.35 4.48
CA VAL A 231 5.83 46.30 3.92
C VAL A 231 6.16 46.61 2.47
N PHE A 232 5.21 46.28 1.58
CA PHE A 232 5.24 46.67 0.17
C PHE A 232 4.36 47.90 -0.03
N HIS A 233 4.73 48.78 -0.96
CA HIS A 233 3.99 50.01 -1.22
C HIS A 233 4.02 50.45 -2.69
N ARG A 234 2.93 51.08 -3.13
CA ARG A 234 2.79 51.67 -4.46
C ARG A 234 2.12 53.03 -4.37
N ASP A 235 2.72 54.04 -4.98
CA ASP A 235 2.10 55.36 -5.14
C ASP A 235 0.86 55.30 -6.04
N VAL A 236 -0.22 55.95 -5.63
CA VAL A 236 -1.48 56.00 -6.38
C VAL A 236 -1.84 57.43 -6.80
N PHE A 237 -2.40 57.55 -7.99
CA PHE A 237 -2.60 58.80 -8.71
C PHE A 237 -4.06 58.93 -9.15
N THR A 238 -4.56 60.17 -9.25
CA THR A 238 -5.84 60.45 -9.92
C THR A 238 -5.74 60.26 -11.44
N ASP A 239 -6.89 60.22 -12.12
CA ASP A 239 -6.97 60.28 -13.59
C ASP A 239 -6.18 61.45 -14.20
N THR A 240 -6.07 62.56 -13.45
CA THR A 240 -5.26 63.74 -13.82
C THR A 240 -3.77 63.63 -13.50
N GLN A 241 -3.26 62.42 -13.20
CA GLN A 241 -1.87 62.12 -12.84
C GLN A 241 -1.34 62.85 -11.60
N LYS A 242 -2.23 63.40 -10.76
CA LYS A 242 -1.87 63.95 -9.44
C LYS A 242 -1.74 62.82 -8.42
N LYS A 243 -0.57 62.67 -7.78
CA LYS A 243 -0.35 61.74 -6.66
C LYS A 243 -1.30 62.05 -5.50
N VAL A 244 -2.03 61.04 -5.03
CA VAL A 244 -2.96 61.13 -3.89
C VAL A 244 -2.33 60.55 -2.62
N GLY A 245 -1.59 59.46 -2.77
CA GLY A 245 -1.00 58.75 -1.63
C GLY A 245 -0.27 57.51 -2.10
N ARG A 246 -0.32 56.45 -1.28
CA ARG A 246 0.14 55.11 -1.62
C ARG A 246 -0.75 54.05 -0.98
N VAL A 247 -0.95 52.95 -1.67
CA VAL A 247 -1.45 51.69 -1.08
C VAL A 247 -0.26 50.91 -0.54
N GLU A 248 -0.44 50.26 0.61
CA GLU A 248 0.59 49.49 1.29
C GLU A 248 0.01 48.16 1.79
N ILE A 249 0.82 47.10 1.73
CA ILE A 249 0.47 45.79 2.32
C ILE A 249 1.59 45.33 3.25
N ALA A 250 1.24 44.89 4.45
CA ALA A 250 2.18 44.59 5.52
C ALA A 250 2.00 43.17 6.08
N PHE A 251 3.00 42.32 5.84
CA PHE A 251 3.07 40.96 6.36
C PHE A 251 3.86 40.95 7.68
N SER A 252 3.33 40.30 8.72
CA SER A 252 4.07 40.14 9.98
C SER A 252 5.15 39.09 9.81
N LEU A 253 6.38 39.41 10.20
CA LEU A 253 7.50 38.48 10.24
C LEU A 253 7.70 37.96 11.67
N VAL A 254 8.15 36.70 11.78
CA VAL A 254 8.62 36.09 13.02
C VAL A 254 9.89 35.27 12.77
N GLU A 255 10.81 35.33 13.73
CA GLU A 255 11.96 34.43 13.80
C GLU A 255 11.50 33.06 14.33
N PRO A 256 11.70 31.95 13.59
CA PRO A 256 11.30 30.64 14.05
C PRO A 256 12.30 30.07 15.07
N ASN A 257 11.79 29.46 16.16
CA ASN A 257 12.55 28.86 17.27
C ASN A 257 13.66 27.83 16.91
N LYS A 258 13.86 27.51 15.62
CA LYS A 258 14.83 26.52 15.14
C LYS A 258 16.03 27.13 14.41
N ASP A 259 15.86 28.29 13.78
CA ASP A 259 16.95 29.00 13.09
C ASP A 259 16.62 30.51 13.02
N PRO A 260 17.30 31.36 13.81
CA PRO A 260 17.11 32.81 13.77
C PRO A 260 17.42 33.45 12.41
N ALA A 261 18.15 32.75 11.52
CA ALA A 261 18.48 33.28 10.19
C ALA A 261 17.32 33.20 9.18
N GLN A 262 16.27 32.42 9.45
CA GLN A 262 15.20 32.15 8.48
C GLN A 262 13.89 32.85 8.83
N LEU A 263 13.76 34.13 8.45
CA LEU A 263 12.53 34.91 8.62
C LEU A 263 11.33 34.21 7.99
N SER A 264 10.22 34.11 8.74
CA SER A 264 8.97 33.47 8.28
C SER A 264 7.78 34.41 8.41
N VAL A 265 6.82 34.32 7.49
CA VAL A 265 5.60 35.13 7.52
C VAL A 265 4.55 34.49 8.44
N ARG A 266 4.04 35.26 9.39
CA ARG A 266 2.97 34.87 10.31
C ARG A 266 1.63 35.43 9.83
N GLN A 267 0.68 34.52 9.61
CA GLN A 267 -0.73 34.87 9.36
C GLN A 267 -1.34 35.62 10.55
N LEU A 268 -1.96 36.76 10.28
CA LEU A 268 -2.74 37.49 11.27
C LEU A 268 -4.12 36.82 11.51
N PRO A 269 -4.63 36.81 12.76
CA PRO A 269 -5.95 36.26 13.07
C PRO A 269 -7.10 37.19 12.63
N THR A 270 -6.82 38.50 12.52
CA THR A 270 -7.73 39.54 12.03
C THR A 270 -6.94 40.54 11.19
N SER A 271 -7.61 41.17 10.23
CA SER A 271 -7.01 41.99 9.18
C SER A 271 -7.93 43.17 8.82
N PRO A 272 -8.17 44.10 9.75
CA PRO A 272 -8.94 45.31 9.44
C PRO A 272 -8.23 46.12 8.35
N LEU A 273 -9.01 46.69 7.44
CA LEU A 273 -8.54 47.67 6.47
C LEU A 273 -8.07 48.92 7.22
N VAL A 274 -6.89 49.42 6.89
CA VAL A 274 -6.28 50.58 7.55
C VAL A 274 -6.40 51.83 6.68
N VAL A 275 -6.90 52.92 7.27
CA VAL A 275 -6.93 54.26 6.66
C VAL A 275 -6.26 55.21 7.65
N PHE A 276 -4.93 55.18 7.66
CA PHE A 276 -4.04 55.58 8.77
C PHE A 276 -4.20 54.71 10.02
N PHE A 277 -5.43 54.53 10.51
CA PHE A 277 -5.79 53.67 11.63
C PHE A 277 -6.77 52.56 11.21
N PRO A 278 -6.91 51.48 11.99
CA PRO A 278 -7.83 50.37 11.68
C PRO A 278 -9.29 50.83 11.58
N THR A 279 -9.98 50.38 10.53
CA THR A 279 -11.43 50.53 10.35
C THR A 279 -12.18 49.28 10.80
N VAL A 280 -13.51 49.29 10.88
CA VAL A 280 -14.31 48.06 11.17
C VAL A 280 -14.44 47.13 9.96
N VAL A 281 -13.81 47.47 8.83
CA VAL A 281 -13.86 46.68 7.59
C VAL A 281 -12.81 45.59 7.62
N GLU A 282 -13.22 44.38 8.00
CA GLU A 282 -12.36 43.20 7.90
C GLU A 282 -12.04 42.88 6.42
N THR A 283 -10.77 42.64 6.10
CA THR A 283 -10.31 42.26 4.75
C THR A 283 -10.25 40.74 4.56
N HIS A 284 -10.25 39.96 5.64
CA HIS A 284 -10.12 38.50 5.67
C HIS A 284 -8.79 37.94 5.12
N LEU A 285 -7.75 38.77 5.09
CA LEU A 285 -6.40 38.44 4.65
C LEU A 285 -5.53 38.00 5.85
N GLY A 286 -4.38 37.39 5.60
CA GLY A 286 -3.39 37.13 6.66
C GLY A 286 -2.41 38.29 6.91
N PHE A 287 -2.61 39.43 6.26
CA PHE A 287 -1.75 40.61 6.26
C PHE A 287 -2.60 41.89 6.30
N LEU A 288 -2.01 43.02 6.71
CA LEU A 288 -2.73 44.30 6.75
C LEU A 288 -2.69 44.99 5.38
N VAL A 289 -3.80 45.62 5.00
CA VAL A 289 -3.91 46.51 3.83
C VAL A 289 -4.11 47.93 4.34
N GLN A 290 -3.28 48.86 3.89
CA GLN A 290 -3.48 50.29 4.06
C GLN A 290 -3.67 50.97 2.71
N GLY A 291 -4.56 51.96 2.63
CA GLY A 291 -4.64 52.80 1.44
C GLY A 291 -5.34 54.13 1.67
N PRO A 292 -5.33 55.01 0.66
CA PRO A 292 -5.99 56.31 0.71
C PRO A 292 -7.51 56.20 0.46
N TYR A 293 -8.18 55.28 1.16
CA TYR A 293 -9.60 54.98 0.97
C TYR A 293 -10.51 56.11 1.47
N ARG A 294 -11.63 56.32 0.79
CA ARG A 294 -12.72 57.21 1.20
C ARG A 294 -13.63 56.49 2.18
N THR A 295 -13.74 57.02 3.38
CA THR A 295 -14.55 56.46 4.48
C THR A 295 -15.93 57.12 4.59
N THR A 296 -16.80 56.55 5.43
CA THR A 296 -17.97 57.22 6.00
C THR A 296 -17.56 58.45 6.84
N PRO A 297 -18.50 59.35 7.19
CA PRO A 297 -18.22 60.49 8.09
C PRO A 297 -17.68 60.07 9.46
N SER A 298 -18.12 58.91 9.99
CA SER A 298 -17.60 58.29 11.23
C SER A 298 -16.21 57.66 11.07
N ARG A 299 -15.66 57.63 9.86
CA ARG A 299 -14.41 56.94 9.44
C ARG A 299 -14.36 55.42 9.58
N GLU A 300 -15.30 54.80 10.29
CA GLU A 300 -15.28 53.38 10.59
C GLU A 300 -15.47 52.44 9.38
N ASN A 301 -16.11 52.87 8.28
CA ASN A 301 -16.43 52.00 7.13
C ASN A 301 -16.10 52.69 5.80
N ILE A 302 -16.00 51.92 4.70
CA ILE A 302 -15.75 52.42 3.34
C ILE A 302 -16.91 52.08 2.39
N PRO A 303 -17.49 53.06 1.65
CA PRO A 303 -18.54 52.78 0.67
C PRO A 303 -18.06 51.84 -0.44
N SER A 304 -18.77 50.72 -0.64
CA SER A 304 -18.40 49.70 -1.64
C SER A 304 -18.67 50.11 -3.09
N SER A 305 -19.53 51.11 -3.30
CA SER A 305 -19.87 51.66 -4.62
C SER A 305 -19.05 52.90 -5.03
N ASP A 306 -18.13 53.37 -4.18
CA ASP A 306 -17.23 54.47 -4.54
C ASP A 306 -16.14 53.97 -5.51
N ALA A 307 -16.03 54.63 -6.67
CA ALA A 307 -15.13 54.22 -7.75
C ALA A 307 -13.65 54.34 -7.38
N TRP A 308 -13.29 55.28 -6.49
CA TRP A 308 -11.92 55.44 -6.02
C TRP A 308 -11.53 54.28 -5.10
N ASN A 309 -12.39 53.90 -4.17
CA ASN A 309 -12.20 52.71 -3.33
C ASN A 309 -12.06 51.42 -4.17
N GLN A 310 -12.86 51.28 -5.23
CA GLN A 310 -12.74 50.15 -6.16
C GLN A 310 -11.39 50.16 -6.92
N HIS A 311 -10.95 51.33 -7.40
CA HIS A 311 -9.62 51.49 -8.01
C HIS A 311 -8.49 51.12 -7.03
N LEU A 312 -8.56 51.54 -5.77
CA LEU A 312 -7.55 51.18 -4.76
C LEU A 312 -7.49 49.69 -4.45
N VAL A 313 -8.60 48.96 -4.51
CA VAL A 313 -8.58 47.48 -4.41
C VAL A 313 -7.87 46.87 -5.61
N LEU A 314 -8.03 47.41 -6.83
CA LEU A 314 -7.30 46.92 -8.03
C LEU A 314 -5.80 47.21 -7.95
N GLU A 315 -5.41 48.39 -7.47
CA GLU A 315 -3.99 48.71 -7.19
C GLU A 315 -3.40 47.81 -6.12
N THR A 316 -4.15 47.54 -5.04
CA THR A 316 -3.75 46.61 -3.96
C THR A 316 -3.62 45.17 -4.49
N SER A 317 -4.53 44.74 -5.38
CA SER A 317 -4.48 43.42 -6.03
C SER A 317 -3.22 43.27 -6.87
N SER A 318 -2.83 44.32 -7.60
CA SER A 318 -1.62 44.34 -8.43
C SER A 318 -0.34 44.37 -7.58
N LEU A 319 -0.32 45.17 -6.50
CA LEU A 319 0.77 45.22 -5.54
C LEU A 319 0.95 43.87 -4.82
N LEU A 320 -0.12 43.13 -4.55
CA LEU A 320 -0.06 41.80 -3.96
C LEU A 320 0.66 40.79 -4.87
N VAL A 321 0.39 40.82 -6.18
CA VAL A 321 1.09 39.96 -7.15
C VAL A 321 2.57 40.34 -7.25
N GLU A 322 2.91 41.64 -7.20
CA GLU A 322 4.30 42.09 -7.14
C GLU A 322 5.02 41.67 -5.85
N ALA A 323 4.33 41.72 -4.70
CA ALA A 323 4.87 41.22 -3.44
C ALA A 323 5.10 39.71 -3.49
N MET A 324 4.20 38.93 -4.10
CA MET A 324 4.40 37.49 -4.31
C MET A 324 5.62 37.21 -5.21
N ARG A 325 5.82 37.97 -6.30
CA ARG A 325 7.01 37.85 -7.16
C ARG A 325 8.29 38.17 -6.39
N TRP A 326 8.31 39.25 -5.61
CA TRP A 326 9.48 39.62 -4.81
C TRP A 326 9.77 38.57 -3.72
N MET A 327 8.74 38.08 -3.01
CA MET A 327 8.90 37.01 -2.02
C MET A 327 9.39 35.70 -2.65
N ARG A 328 9.01 35.39 -3.90
CA ARG A 328 9.57 34.26 -4.64
C ARG A 328 11.06 34.45 -4.89
N ASP A 329 11.44 35.63 -5.38
CA ASP A 329 12.82 35.92 -5.79
C ASP A 329 13.78 35.96 -4.57
N GLU A 330 13.27 36.34 -3.40
CA GLU A 330 13.96 36.27 -2.10
C GLU A 330 13.76 34.95 -1.32
N VAL A 331 13.13 33.94 -1.92
CA VAL A 331 12.87 32.60 -1.32
C VAL A 331 12.07 32.64 0.01
N LEU A 332 11.20 33.64 0.14
CA LEU A 332 10.26 33.83 1.25
C LEU A 332 8.83 33.35 0.94
N LEU A 333 8.48 33.10 -0.33
CA LEU A 333 7.14 32.64 -0.73
C LEU A 333 6.99 31.15 -0.37
N ASP A 334 6.44 30.87 0.80
CA ASP A 334 6.22 29.53 1.34
C ASP A 334 4.73 29.21 1.60
N VAL A 335 4.45 28.07 2.22
CA VAL A 335 3.08 27.68 2.61
C VAL A 335 2.50 28.65 3.65
N SER A 336 3.31 29.27 4.50
CA SER A 336 2.90 30.27 5.49
C SER A 336 2.41 31.57 4.82
N VAL A 337 3.15 32.07 3.81
CA VAL A 337 2.69 33.16 2.94
C VAL A 337 1.41 32.78 2.20
N MET A 338 1.33 31.57 1.63
CA MET A 338 0.13 31.12 0.91
C MET A 338 -1.15 31.15 1.78
N ARG A 339 -1.06 30.83 3.08
CA ARG A 339 -2.21 30.95 4.01
C ARG A 339 -2.66 32.40 4.24
N CYS A 340 -1.77 33.37 4.00
CA CYS A 340 -2.08 34.79 4.14
C CYS A 340 -2.82 35.37 2.94
N LEU A 341 -2.81 34.67 1.80
CA LEU A 341 -3.41 35.13 0.54
C LEU A 341 -4.94 34.94 0.53
N PRO A 342 -5.68 35.69 -0.31
CA PRO A 342 -7.11 35.50 -0.53
C PRO A 342 -7.39 34.20 -1.31
N ILE A 343 -7.36 33.06 -0.60
CA ILE A 343 -7.60 31.71 -1.16
C ILE A 343 -8.96 31.12 -0.78
N ASP A 344 -9.70 31.76 0.14
CA ASP A 344 -11.00 31.27 0.61
C ASP A 344 -12.17 31.86 -0.21
N ARG A 345 -12.70 31.07 -1.15
CA ARG A 345 -13.83 31.45 -2.01
C ARG A 345 -15.10 31.83 -1.23
N GLN A 346 -15.27 31.41 0.02
CA GLN A 346 -16.41 31.80 0.86
C GLN A 346 -16.25 33.22 1.44
N LYS A 347 -15.01 33.64 1.74
CA LYS A 347 -14.68 34.99 2.21
C LYS A 347 -14.54 35.99 1.06
N PHE A 348 -14.18 35.50 -0.13
CA PHE A 348 -14.05 36.29 -1.36
C PHE A 348 -15.02 35.81 -2.46
N PRO A 349 -16.36 35.85 -2.23
CA PRO A 349 -17.34 35.48 -3.24
C PRO A 349 -17.36 36.53 -4.37
N GLU A 350 -17.82 36.12 -5.54
CA GLU A 350 -17.86 36.97 -6.73
C GLU A 350 -18.73 38.21 -6.52
N GLY A 351 -18.23 39.37 -6.94
CA GLY A 351 -18.88 40.67 -6.69
C GLY A 351 -18.66 41.24 -5.28
N SER A 352 -17.98 40.53 -4.36
CA SER A 352 -17.57 41.12 -3.08
C SER A 352 -16.44 42.16 -3.24
N ARG A 353 -16.33 43.07 -2.28
CA ARG A 353 -15.40 44.22 -2.32
C ARG A 353 -13.95 43.82 -2.59
N PHE A 354 -13.48 42.72 -2.01
CA PHE A 354 -12.09 42.25 -2.13
C PHE A 354 -11.92 41.06 -3.09
N PHE A 355 -12.97 40.66 -3.81
CA PHE A 355 -12.87 39.62 -4.85
C PHE A 355 -11.76 39.85 -5.90
N PRO A 356 -11.45 41.10 -6.35
CA PRO A 356 -10.36 41.31 -7.29
C PRO A 356 -8.99 40.82 -6.79
N MET A 357 -8.76 40.81 -5.47
CA MET A 357 -7.52 40.28 -4.89
C MET A 357 -7.45 38.75 -4.99
N PHE A 358 -8.56 38.06 -4.72
CA PHE A 358 -8.70 36.61 -4.93
C PHE A 358 -8.45 36.25 -6.40
N ASP A 359 -9.06 36.98 -7.34
CA ASP A 359 -8.92 36.67 -8.75
C ASP A 359 -7.52 36.99 -9.29
N ALA A 360 -6.89 38.10 -8.86
CA ALA A 360 -5.51 38.42 -9.21
C ALA A 360 -4.52 37.32 -8.75
N VAL A 361 -4.65 36.82 -7.52
CA VAL A 361 -3.84 35.71 -7.01
C VAL A 361 -4.11 34.42 -7.78
N ARG A 362 -5.38 34.14 -8.09
CA ARG A 362 -5.77 32.97 -8.90
C ARG A 362 -5.21 33.01 -10.32
N GLN A 363 -5.23 34.17 -10.96
CA GLN A 363 -4.64 34.38 -12.28
C GLN A 363 -3.10 34.25 -12.22
N ALA A 364 -2.45 34.88 -11.24
CA ALA A 364 -1.00 34.81 -11.05
C ALA A 364 -0.50 33.37 -10.85
N PHE A 365 -1.15 32.56 -10.01
CA PHE A 365 -0.80 31.15 -9.85
C PHE A 365 -1.00 30.30 -11.12
N ARG A 366 -1.90 30.71 -12.03
CA ARG A 366 -2.10 30.02 -13.32
C ARG A 366 -1.03 30.39 -14.35
N SER A 367 -0.63 31.65 -14.41
CA SER A 367 0.27 32.18 -15.45
C SER A 367 1.75 32.22 -15.07
N GLU A 368 2.09 32.24 -13.78
CA GLU A 368 3.46 32.45 -13.30
C GLU A 368 3.94 31.33 -12.37
N ALA A 369 5.27 31.15 -12.34
CA ALA A 369 5.92 30.27 -11.39
C ALA A 369 5.87 30.88 -9.97
N LEU A 370 4.80 30.63 -9.23
CA LEU A 370 4.54 31.18 -7.90
C LEU A 370 4.05 30.13 -6.88
N LEU A 371 3.82 28.88 -7.27
CA LEU A 371 3.49 27.79 -6.35
C LEU A 371 4.78 27.08 -5.88
N PRO A 372 5.07 27.01 -4.57
CA PRO A 372 6.30 26.41 -4.06
C PRO A 372 6.33 24.89 -4.24
N THR A 373 7.45 24.37 -4.75
CA THR A 373 7.72 22.94 -4.92
C THR A 373 8.36 22.32 -3.69
N ASN A 374 8.55 21.00 -3.71
CA ASN A 374 9.26 20.27 -2.65
C ASN A 374 10.80 20.46 -2.67
N GLU A 375 11.35 21.07 -3.73
CA GLU A 375 12.80 21.29 -3.92
C GLU A 375 13.18 22.79 -3.79
N SER A 376 12.39 23.57 -3.04
CA SER A 376 12.55 25.03 -2.85
C SER A 376 12.59 25.83 -4.17
N ALA A 377 11.87 25.36 -5.19
CA ALA A 377 11.65 26.05 -6.45
C ALA A 377 10.17 26.41 -6.63
N TYR A 378 9.79 26.95 -7.79
CA TYR A 378 8.43 27.44 -8.05
C TYR A 378 7.90 26.99 -9.42
N VAL A 379 6.60 26.72 -9.49
CA VAL A 379 5.88 26.35 -10.73
C VAL A 379 4.54 27.06 -10.85
N SER A 380 3.98 27.13 -12.06
CA SER A 380 2.60 27.55 -12.31
C SER A 380 1.63 26.37 -12.16
N SER A 381 0.33 26.63 -12.03
CA SER A 381 -0.67 25.58 -11.82
C SER A 381 -0.69 24.53 -12.94
N THR A 382 -0.37 24.91 -14.19
CA THR A 382 -0.29 24.00 -15.34
C THR A 382 0.83 22.95 -15.22
N HIS A 383 1.88 23.27 -14.45
CA HIS A 383 3.04 22.40 -14.20
C HIS A 383 3.01 21.81 -12.77
N ALA A 384 2.10 22.27 -11.92
CA ALA A 384 1.94 21.76 -10.57
C ALA A 384 1.29 20.37 -10.55
N LYS A 385 1.83 19.47 -9.74
CA LYS A 385 1.16 18.24 -9.30
C LYS A 385 1.16 18.17 -7.78
N LEU A 386 0.05 17.70 -7.21
CA LEU A 386 -0.05 17.48 -5.77
C LEU A 386 0.02 15.97 -5.50
N ALA A 387 0.90 15.53 -4.61
CA ALA A 387 0.97 14.12 -4.20
C ALA A 387 0.10 13.88 -2.96
N ARG A 388 -0.63 12.76 -2.93
CA ARG A 388 -1.49 12.40 -1.79
C ARG A 388 -0.71 12.02 -0.52
N THR A 389 0.46 11.38 -0.66
CA THR A 389 1.30 10.94 0.46
C THR A 389 2.77 11.31 0.24
N GLN A 390 3.56 11.28 1.32
CA GLN A 390 5.01 11.50 1.27
C GLN A 390 5.70 10.44 0.40
N ASP A 391 5.34 9.16 0.58
CA ASP A 391 5.90 8.03 -0.18
C ASP A 391 5.76 8.19 -1.70
N VAL A 392 4.67 8.80 -2.19
CA VAL A 392 4.50 9.10 -3.63
C VAL A 392 5.54 10.14 -4.12
N ARG A 393 5.89 11.13 -3.29
CA ARG A 393 6.92 12.15 -3.60
C ARG A 393 8.34 11.57 -3.52
N GLU A 394 8.59 10.70 -2.55
CA GLU A 394 9.90 10.05 -2.38
C GLU A 394 10.16 8.98 -3.44
N LEU A 395 9.11 8.29 -3.89
CA LEU A 395 9.19 7.32 -4.98
C LEU A 395 9.42 8.02 -6.33
N ILE A 396 8.76 9.14 -6.61
CA ILE A 396 8.78 9.81 -7.92
C ILE A 396 9.47 11.16 -7.79
N GLY A 397 10.77 11.23 -8.08
CA GLY A 397 11.54 12.48 -8.04
C GLY A 397 11.11 13.48 -9.12
N GLN A 398 11.47 14.76 -8.98
CA GLN A 398 10.97 15.85 -9.84
C GLN A 398 11.16 15.60 -11.35
N GLN A 399 12.32 15.07 -11.78
CA GLN A 399 12.56 14.71 -13.18
C GLN A 399 11.61 13.61 -13.70
N GLN A 400 11.18 12.70 -12.83
CA GLN A 400 10.25 11.62 -13.19
C GLN A 400 8.81 12.12 -13.28
N VAL A 401 8.41 13.17 -12.54
CA VAL A 401 7.06 13.78 -12.62
C VAL A 401 6.76 14.25 -14.04
N ALA A 402 7.69 15.00 -14.65
CA ALA A 402 7.55 15.50 -16.01
C ALA A 402 7.42 14.36 -17.05
N ALA A 403 8.26 13.33 -16.94
CA ALA A 403 8.23 12.16 -17.83
C ALA A 403 6.96 11.32 -17.66
N LEU A 404 6.49 11.14 -16.43
CA LEU A 404 5.33 10.32 -16.06
C LEU A 404 4.02 10.95 -16.54
N PHE A 405 3.84 12.25 -16.32
CA PHE A 405 2.61 12.96 -16.69
C PHE A 405 2.67 13.61 -18.08
N LYS A 406 3.81 13.51 -18.78
CA LYS A 406 4.06 14.09 -20.12
C LYS A 406 3.84 15.61 -20.17
N VAL A 407 4.22 16.29 -19.10
CA VAL A 407 4.18 17.75 -18.96
C VAL A 407 5.59 18.21 -18.64
N GLU A 408 6.24 18.88 -19.59
CA GLU A 408 7.59 19.42 -19.41
C GLU A 408 7.62 20.42 -18.26
N GLY A 409 8.66 20.37 -17.40
CA GLY A 409 8.76 21.22 -16.22
C GLY A 409 7.78 20.91 -15.08
N ALA A 410 6.99 19.83 -15.16
CA ALA A 410 6.08 19.47 -14.07
C ALA A 410 6.81 19.05 -12.78
N ALA A 411 6.32 19.50 -11.63
CA ALA A 411 6.93 19.27 -10.33
C ALA A 411 5.90 19.00 -9.22
N TRP A 412 6.34 18.33 -8.16
CA TRP A 412 5.55 18.19 -6.93
C TRP A 412 5.52 19.52 -6.17
N LEU A 413 4.32 19.95 -5.80
CA LEU A 413 4.14 21.02 -4.81
C LEU A 413 4.67 20.61 -3.43
N SER A 414 4.96 21.63 -2.61
CA SER A 414 5.61 21.52 -1.31
C SER A 414 5.10 20.39 -0.41
N GLY A 415 6.07 19.78 0.30
CA GLY A 415 5.90 18.77 1.33
C GLY A 415 4.74 19.03 2.31
N ASP A 416 4.57 20.29 2.68
CA ASP A 416 3.66 20.75 3.73
C ASP A 416 2.21 20.99 3.29
N ILE A 417 1.91 20.90 1.98
CA ILE A 417 0.54 21.03 1.47
C ILE A 417 -0.18 19.68 1.62
N THR A 418 -0.56 19.34 2.85
CA THR A 418 -1.28 18.10 3.20
C THR A 418 -2.67 18.38 3.75
N GLN A 419 -3.50 17.33 3.85
CA GLN A 419 -4.83 17.42 4.48
C GLN A 419 -4.76 17.81 5.96
N ASP A 420 -3.68 17.48 6.67
CA ASP A 420 -3.57 17.74 8.11
C ASP A 420 -2.86 19.06 8.42
N LYS A 421 -1.96 19.51 7.53
CA LYS A 421 -1.21 20.76 7.69
C LYS A 421 -1.88 21.96 7.02
N ALA A 422 -2.38 21.82 5.79
CA ALA A 422 -2.80 22.94 4.94
C ALA A 422 -3.96 22.54 4.00
N ASN A 423 -5.04 22.02 4.59
CA ASN A 423 -6.22 21.59 3.83
C ASN A 423 -6.87 22.74 3.06
N ASP A 424 -6.89 23.94 3.62
CA ASP A 424 -7.40 25.17 2.99
C ASP A 424 -6.71 25.45 1.65
N ILE A 425 -5.37 25.52 1.66
CA ILE A 425 -4.56 25.66 0.44
C ILE A 425 -4.82 24.47 -0.49
N ARG A 426 -4.78 23.24 0.02
CA ARG A 426 -5.03 22.03 -0.79
C ARG A 426 -6.39 22.06 -1.51
N GLN A 427 -7.47 22.47 -0.84
CA GLN A 427 -8.79 22.59 -1.47
C GLN A 427 -8.81 23.70 -2.52
N TYR A 428 -8.17 24.84 -2.26
CA TYR A 428 -8.03 25.93 -3.24
C TYR A 428 -7.31 25.47 -4.51
N LEU A 429 -6.14 24.82 -4.37
CA LEU A 429 -5.37 24.29 -5.49
C LEU A 429 -6.19 23.31 -6.34
N MET A 430 -6.92 22.39 -5.70
CA MET A 430 -7.72 21.39 -6.40
C MET A 430 -8.98 21.96 -7.06
N ARG A 431 -9.64 22.97 -6.47
CA ARG A 431 -10.94 23.48 -6.93
C ARG A 431 -10.85 24.72 -7.81
N GLU A 432 -9.94 25.64 -7.49
CA GLU A 432 -9.81 26.94 -8.16
C GLU A 432 -8.69 26.97 -9.19
N LEU A 433 -7.67 26.09 -9.06
CA LEU A 433 -6.56 25.98 -10.01
C LEU A 433 -6.56 24.67 -10.83
N ASP A 434 -7.54 23.77 -10.60
CA ASP A 434 -7.69 22.47 -11.28
C ASP A 434 -6.43 21.57 -11.18
N ILE A 435 -5.72 21.64 -10.04
CA ILE A 435 -4.51 20.86 -9.80
C ILE A 435 -4.88 19.45 -9.33
N ASP A 436 -4.56 18.46 -10.16
CA ASP A 436 -4.68 17.03 -9.84
C ASP A 436 -3.93 16.64 -8.54
N GLU A 437 -4.66 16.08 -7.59
CA GLU A 437 -4.08 15.23 -6.54
C GLU A 437 -3.83 13.82 -7.10
N ILE A 438 -2.55 13.43 -7.16
CA ILE A 438 -2.09 12.11 -7.56
C ILE A 438 -2.16 11.16 -6.37
N ARG A 439 -3.01 10.15 -6.52
CA ARG A 439 -3.22 9.04 -5.61
C ARG A 439 -2.66 7.74 -6.23
N PRO A 440 -2.41 6.67 -5.45
CA PRO A 440 -1.94 5.39 -5.99
C PRO A 440 -2.80 4.83 -7.14
N ASP A 441 -4.11 5.08 -7.10
CA ASP A 441 -5.07 4.70 -8.15
C ASP A 441 -4.95 5.48 -9.46
N LYS A 442 -4.57 6.77 -9.41
CA LYS A 442 -4.22 7.58 -10.60
C LYS A 442 -2.79 7.32 -11.09
N LEU A 443 -1.90 6.93 -10.18
CA LEU A 443 -0.50 6.66 -10.49
C LEU A 443 -0.33 5.41 -11.37
N LEU A 444 -0.96 4.29 -11.00
CA LEU A 444 -0.74 2.99 -11.67
C LEU A 444 -0.97 3.03 -13.20
N PRO A 445 -2.07 3.60 -13.75
CA PRO A 445 -2.26 3.71 -15.20
C PRO A 445 -1.23 4.60 -15.91
N SER A 446 -0.54 5.47 -15.18
CA SER A 446 0.49 6.37 -15.72
C SER A 446 1.84 5.66 -15.90
N LEU A 447 2.07 4.51 -15.24
CA LEU A 447 3.30 3.72 -15.32
C LEU A 447 3.41 2.97 -16.66
N THR A 448 3.72 3.72 -17.71
CA THR A 448 3.90 3.15 -19.06
C THR A 448 5.12 2.24 -19.14
N LYS A 449 5.11 1.30 -20.10
CA LYS A 449 6.24 0.39 -20.38
C LYS A 449 7.57 1.14 -20.53
N ALA A 450 7.60 2.17 -21.38
CA ALA A 450 8.79 2.98 -21.62
C ALA A 450 9.27 3.75 -20.38
N PHE A 451 8.35 4.21 -19.53
CA PHE A 451 8.72 4.83 -18.25
C PHE A 451 9.40 3.82 -17.32
N LEU A 452 8.84 2.62 -17.16
CA LEU A 452 9.37 1.58 -16.26
C LEU A 452 10.72 1.01 -16.74
N GLU A 453 10.87 0.77 -18.04
CA GLU A 453 12.13 0.27 -18.65
C GLU A 453 13.29 1.27 -18.49
N ALA A 454 13.00 2.58 -18.39
CA ALA A 454 14.00 3.61 -18.14
C ALA A 454 14.50 3.69 -16.67
N GLN A 455 13.86 2.99 -15.73
CA GLN A 455 14.22 3.06 -14.30
C GLN A 455 15.30 2.05 -13.91
N SER A 456 16.06 2.36 -12.86
CA SER A 456 17.02 1.43 -12.27
C SER A 456 16.32 0.27 -11.54
N ASP A 457 17.03 -0.86 -11.40
CA ASP A 457 16.52 -2.00 -10.63
C ASP A 457 16.23 -1.62 -9.17
N SER A 458 17.07 -0.75 -8.57
CA SER A 458 16.84 -0.20 -7.22
C SER A 458 15.58 0.67 -7.11
N TRP A 459 15.19 1.38 -8.17
CA TRP A 459 13.96 2.16 -8.19
C TRP A 459 12.73 1.25 -8.31
N ILE A 460 12.80 0.22 -9.16
CA ILE A 460 11.73 -0.77 -9.34
C ILE A 460 11.48 -1.58 -8.07
N LEU A 461 12.54 -1.92 -7.31
CA LEU A 461 12.41 -2.55 -5.99
C LEU A 461 11.57 -1.67 -5.04
N ARG A 462 11.90 -0.38 -4.92
CA ARG A 462 11.12 0.58 -4.10
C ARG A 462 9.69 0.78 -4.60
N LEU A 463 9.45 0.71 -5.91
CA LEU A 463 8.09 0.71 -6.48
C LEU A 463 7.30 -0.51 -5.99
N TYR A 464 7.89 -1.71 -5.99
CA TYR A 464 7.21 -2.91 -5.49
C TYR A 464 6.97 -2.84 -3.97
N GLU A 465 7.93 -2.32 -3.19
CA GLU A 465 7.76 -2.07 -1.76
C GLU A 465 6.59 -1.11 -1.49
N PHE A 466 6.51 0.01 -2.21
CA PHE A 466 5.39 0.95 -2.13
C PHE A 466 4.04 0.31 -2.54
N LEU A 467 4.03 -0.50 -3.60
CA LEU A 467 2.81 -1.15 -4.09
C LEU A 467 2.31 -2.30 -3.20
N SER A 468 3.16 -2.86 -2.32
CA SER A 468 2.75 -3.87 -1.34
C SER A 468 1.61 -3.37 -0.44
N GLY A 469 1.62 -2.09 -0.06
CA GLY A 469 0.54 -1.45 0.69
C GLY A 469 -0.74 -1.16 -0.12
N GLN A 470 -0.75 -1.40 -1.43
CA GLN A 470 -1.79 -0.93 -2.37
C GLN A 470 -2.52 -2.06 -3.13
N GLU A 471 -2.44 -3.31 -2.65
CA GLU A 471 -2.94 -4.50 -3.37
C GLU A 471 -4.36 -4.36 -3.94
N LYS A 472 -5.30 -3.78 -3.19
CA LYS A 472 -6.72 -3.63 -3.59
C LYS A 472 -6.88 -2.83 -4.88
N VAL A 473 -6.03 -1.82 -5.08
CA VAL A 473 -6.01 -0.97 -6.27
C VAL A 473 -5.27 -1.68 -7.40
N LEU A 474 -4.13 -2.31 -7.08
CA LEU A 474 -3.30 -2.99 -8.05
C LEU A 474 -3.99 -4.20 -8.70
N ARG A 475 -4.74 -5.01 -7.95
CA ARG A 475 -5.44 -6.20 -8.47
C ARG A 475 -6.41 -5.91 -9.64
N LYS A 476 -6.87 -4.66 -9.78
CA LYS A 476 -7.72 -4.20 -10.90
C LYS A 476 -6.95 -3.76 -12.16
N ASN A 477 -5.62 -3.77 -12.11
CA ASN A 477 -4.74 -3.20 -13.14
C ASN A 477 -3.61 -4.16 -13.57
N LEU A 478 -3.55 -5.39 -13.01
CA LEU A 478 -2.47 -6.38 -13.23
C LEU A 478 -2.36 -6.91 -14.68
N ASP A 479 -3.45 -6.80 -15.42
CA ASP A 479 -3.64 -7.19 -16.82
C ASP A 479 -3.38 -6.03 -17.80
N VAL A 480 -3.34 -4.78 -17.31
CA VAL A 480 -3.17 -3.56 -18.13
C VAL A 480 -1.80 -2.92 -17.93
N VAL A 481 -1.30 -2.84 -16.68
CA VAL A 481 -0.04 -2.16 -16.35
C VAL A 481 1.13 -3.14 -16.48
N PRO A 482 2.17 -2.84 -17.27
CA PRO A 482 3.31 -3.73 -17.50
C PRO A 482 4.31 -3.69 -16.34
N LEU A 483 3.83 -3.99 -15.13
CA LEU A 483 4.57 -3.80 -13.90
C LEU A 483 5.80 -4.73 -13.78
N ILE A 484 5.79 -5.88 -14.46
CA ILE A 484 6.70 -6.99 -14.20
C ILE A 484 7.97 -6.88 -15.05
N ARG A 485 9.09 -6.58 -14.39
CA ARG A 485 10.44 -6.50 -15.00
C ARG A 485 11.06 -7.88 -15.18
N LEU A 486 11.40 -8.22 -16.42
CA LEU A 486 12.09 -9.44 -16.80
C LEU A 486 13.61 -9.32 -16.66
N GLU A 487 14.32 -10.45 -16.70
CA GLU A 487 15.79 -10.49 -16.63
C GLU A 487 16.48 -9.66 -17.72
N ASP A 488 15.88 -9.57 -18.93
CA ASP A 488 16.36 -8.73 -20.04
C ASP A 488 16.12 -7.22 -19.84
N GLY A 489 15.52 -6.82 -18.72
CA GLY A 489 15.15 -5.44 -18.37
C GLY A 489 13.82 -4.99 -18.97
N THR A 490 13.18 -5.78 -19.84
CA THR A 490 11.90 -5.42 -20.44
C THR A 490 10.73 -5.65 -19.49
N HIS A 491 9.63 -4.96 -19.77
CA HIS A 491 8.44 -4.96 -18.91
C HIS A 491 7.21 -5.64 -19.55
N VAL A 492 6.49 -6.45 -18.75
CA VAL A 492 5.26 -7.18 -19.13
C VAL A 492 4.15 -7.06 -18.08
N VAL A 493 2.89 -7.26 -18.50
CA VAL A 493 1.73 -7.36 -17.59
C VAL A 493 1.77 -8.71 -16.85
N ALA A 494 1.25 -8.78 -15.63
CA ALA A 494 1.42 -9.97 -14.78
C ALA A 494 0.69 -11.21 -15.32
N LYS A 495 -0.51 -11.03 -15.87
CA LYS A 495 -1.37 -12.12 -16.39
C LYS A 495 -1.73 -11.88 -17.85
N GLY A 496 -1.64 -12.92 -18.66
CA GLY A 496 -2.08 -12.90 -20.06
C GLY A 496 -3.60 -13.08 -20.19
N VAL A 497 -4.10 -12.93 -21.42
CA VAL A 497 -5.54 -13.03 -21.78
C VAL A 497 -6.18 -14.36 -21.36
N SER A 498 -5.39 -15.44 -21.23
CA SER A 498 -5.82 -16.77 -20.78
C SER A 498 -5.79 -16.97 -19.26
N GLY A 499 -5.50 -15.93 -18.48
CA GLY A 499 -5.33 -16.01 -17.02
C GLY A 499 -3.99 -16.63 -16.55
N LYS A 500 -3.18 -17.16 -17.48
CA LYS A 500 -1.83 -17.66 -17.18
C LYS A 500 -0.85 -16.52 -16.83
N PRO A 501 0.11 -16.73 -15.93
CA PRO A 501 1.18 -15.76 -15.68
C PRO A 501 2.06 -15.59 -16.93
N ASN A 502 2.46 -14.35 -17.24
CA ASN A 502 3.39 -14.07 -18.35
C ASN A 502 4.87 -14.19 -17.95
N ALA A 503 5.14 -14.21 -16.64
CA ALA A 503 6.45 -14.34 -16.04
C ALA A 503 6.34 -14.96 -14.64
N PHE A 504 7.43 -15.55 -14.17
CA PHE A 504 7.55 -16.20 -12.88
C PHE A 504 8.63 -15.54 -12.02
N LEU A 505 8.64 -15.78 -10.71
CA LEU A 505 9.74 -15.40 -9.84
C LEU A 505 11.04 -16.13 -10.24
N PRO A 506 12.21 -15.52 -10.01
CA PRO A 506 13.49 -16.21 -10.17
C PRO A 506 13.59 -17.38 -9.18
N SER A 507 13.88 -18.57 -9.70
CA SER A 507 14.13 -19.78 -8.91
C SER A 507 15.52 -20.35 -9.21
N THR A 508 15.96 -21.30 -8.38
CA THR A 508 17.24 -22.01 -8.55
C THR A 508 17.19 -23.09 -9.65
N ILE A 509 16.03 -23.31 -10.26
CA ILE A 509 15.80 -24.39 -11.24
C ILE A 509 15.89 -23.81 -12.65
N ALA A 510 16.68 -24.46 -13.51
CA ALA A 510 16.78 -24.08 -14.92
C ALA A 510 15.42 -24.23 -15.62
N THR A 511 14.80 -23.10 -15.95
CA THR A 511 13.49 -23.00 -16.63
C THR A 511 13.62 -22.31 -17.98
N ASN A 512 12.70 -22.59 -18.89
CA ASN A 512 12.54 -21.85 -20.15
C ASN A 512 11.44 -20.78 -20.07
N PHE A 513 10.74 -20.68 -18.93
CA PHE A 513 9.80 -19.60 -18.69
C PHE A 513 10.53 -18.27 -18.50
N LYS A 514 9.85 -17.17 -18.83
CA LYS A 514 10.33 -15.82 -18.54
C LYS A 514 10.35 -15.60 -17.03
N THR A 515 11.52 -15.32 -16.46
CA THR A 515 11.66 -14.99 -15.04
C THR A 515 11.78 -13.49 -14.83
N MET A 516 11.34 -13.03 -13.66
CA MET A 516 11.58 -11.69 -13.17
C MET A 516 13.06 -11.50 -12.83
N ARG A 517 13.57 -10.28 -13.03
CA ARG A 517 14.95 -9.94 -12.69
C ARG A 517 15.23 -10.12 -11.19
N GLU A 518 16.28 -10.85 -10.84
CA GLU A 518 16.56 -11.18 -9.43
C GLU A 518 16.72 -9.95 -8.53
N ALA A 519 17.40 -8.91 -9.01
CA ALA A 519 17.66 -7.68 -8.26
C ALA A 519 16.38 -6.93 -7.82
N VAL A 520 15.25 -7.09 -8.52
CA VAL A 520 13.96 -6.46 -8.14
C VAL A 520 13.10 -7.36 -7.26
N CYS A 521 13.55 -8.59 -6.97
CA CYS A 521 12.91 -9.58 -6.10
C CYS A 521 13.77 -9.84 -4.84
N ALA A 522 14.62 -8.89 -4.45
CA ALA A 522 15.66 -9.09 -3.44
C ALA A 522 15.13 -9.15 -1.99
N THR A 523 14.05 -8.42 -1.67
CA THR A 523 13.50 -8.36 -0.30
C THR A 523 12.38 -9.39 -0.07
N PRO A 524 12.28 -10.00 1.13
CA PRO A 524 11.21 -10.96 1.44
C PRO A 524 9.80 -10.38 1.27
N ASP A 525 9.60 -9.11 1.66
CA ASP A 525 8.33 -8.42 1.58
C ASP A 525 7.87 -8.25 0.12
N VAL A 526 8.79 -7.92 -0.79
CA VAL A 526 8.52 -7.85 -2.23
C VAL A 526 8.23 -9.23 -2.81
N ARG A 527 8.95 -10.28 -2.40
CA ARG A 527 8.62 -11.65 -2.82
C ARG A 527 7.22 -12.06 -2.36
N GLN A 528 6.87 -11.80 -1.10
CA GLN A 528 5.54 -12.09 -0.55
C GLN A 528 4.43 -11.31 -1.28
N PHE A 529 4.67 -10.04 -1.58
CA PHE A 529 3.79 -9.21 -2.41
C PHE A 529 3.59 -9.78 -3.82
N LEU A 530 4.67 -10.12 -4.54
CA LEU A 530 4.57 -10.69 -5.89
C LEU A 530 3.80 -12.03 -5.88
N VAL A 531 4.00 -12.86 -4.86
CA VAL A 531 3.20 -14.08 -4.63
C VAL A 531 1.72 -13.73 -4.38
N SER A 532 1.39 -12.66 -3.65
CA SER A 532 -0.01 -12.24 -3.40
C SER A 532 -0.74 -11.78 -4.68
N LEU A 533 0.00 -11.34 -5.70
CA LEU A 533 -0.53 -11.05 -7.05
C LEU A 533 -0.76 -12.32 -7.89
N GLY A 534 -0.24 -13.47 -7.43
CA GLY A 534 -0.25 -14.75 -8.13
C GLY A 534 0.95 -14.96 -9.06
N ILE A 535 2.09 -14.31 -8.78
CA ILE A 535 3.37 -14.55 -9.46
C ILE A 535 4.20 -15.45 -8.56
N THR A 536 4.29 -16.73 -8.91
CA THR A 536 5.03 -17.74 -8.16
C THR A 536 6.36 -18.05 -8.85
N GLU A 537 7.21 -18.84 -8.19
CA GLU A 537 8.28 -19.55 -8.89
C GLU A 537 7.69 -20.52 -9.94
N PRO A 538 8.45 -20.90 -10.98
CA PRO A 538 7.97 -21.80 -12.02
C PRO A 538 7.86 -23.23 -11.49
N ASP A 539 6.71 -23.87 -11.71
CA ASP A 539 6.51 -25.28 -11.38
C ASP A 539 7.35 -26.16 -12.33
N PRO A 540 8.23 -27.05 -11.80
CA PRO A 540 9.12 -27.86 -12.64
C PRO A 540 8.39 -28.83 -13.58
N VAL A 541 7.21 -29.31 -13.20
CA VAL A 541 6.39 -30.19 -14.04
C VAL A 541 5.78 -29.40 -15.19
N ASP A 542 5.22 -28.23 -14.94
CA ASP A 542 4.68 -27.39 -16.02
C ASP A 542 5.77 -26.86 -16.96
N ASP A 543 6.96 -26.55 -16.45
CA ASP A 543 8.11 -26.17 -17.29
C ASP A 543 8.55 -27.30 -18.23
N VAL A 544 8.64 -28.53 -17.71
CA VAL A 544 8.95 -29.70 -18.53
C VAL A 544 7.86 -29.94 -19.58
N ILE A 545 6.58 -29.94 -19.19
CA ILE A 545 5.48 -30.26 -20.12
C ILE A 545 5.31 -29.16 -21.19
N TRP A 546 5.43 -27.87 -20.84
CA TRP A 546 5.10 -26.77 -21.75
C TRP A 546 6.30 -26.29 -22.58
N ASN A 547 7.54 -26.43 -22.08
CA ASN A 547 8.71 -25.87 -22.73
C ASN A 547 9.75 -26.90 -23.17
N LEU A 548 9.85 -28.06 -22.48
CA LEU A 548 10.84 -29.09 -22.78
C LEU A 548 10.27 -30.17 -23.72
N LEU A 549 9.16 -30.81 -23.36
CA LEU A 549 8.59 -31.92 -24.14
C LEU A 549 8.22 -31.57 -25.60
N PRO A 550 7.77 -30.35 -25.95
CA PRO A 550 7.50 -30.00 -27.36
C PRO A 550 8.70 -30.18 -28.29
N LYS A 551 9.94 -29.92 -27.81
CA LYS A 551 11.20 -30.16 -28.54
C LYS A 551 11.32 -31.61 -29.04
N TYR A 552 10.77 -32.56 -28.27
CA TYR A 552 10.79 -34.00 -28.54
C TYR A 552 9.56 -34.50 -29.32
N GLN A 553 8.66 -33.59 -29.71
CA GLN A 553 7.48 -33.89 -30.53
C GLN A 553 7.62 -33.38 -31.99
N GLU A 554 8.72 -32.70 -32.30
CA GLU A 554 9.04 -32.21 -33.65
C GLU A 554 9.50 -33.34 -34.60
N LYS A 555 9.34 -33.14 -35.92
CA LYS A 555 9.62 -34.18 -36.94
C LYS A 555 11.10 -34.51 -37.11
N GLN A 556 12.01 -33.64 -36.67
CA GLN A 556 13.45 -33.86 -36.64
C GLN A 556 13.98 -33.21 -35.35
N VAL A 557 14.60 -34.02 -34.49
CA VAL A 557 15.17 -33.55 -33.23
C VAL A 557 16.70 -33.61 -33.34
N GLU A 558 17.37 -32.47 -33.42
CA GLU A 558 18.83 -32.41 -33.30
C GLU A 558 19.23 -32.49 -31.82
N VAL A 559 19.82 -33.62 -31.42
CA VAL A 559 20.18 -33.91 -30.03
C VAL A 559 21.69 -33.74 -29.81
N ASN A 560 22.09 -32.59 -29.28
CA ASN A 560 23.43 -32.42 -28.69
C ASN A 560 23.51 -33.16 -27.33
N HIS A 561 24.60 -33.86 -27.06
CA HIS A 561 24.78 -34.71 -25.87
C HIS A 561 24.61 -33.93 -24.56
N ASP A 562 25.24 -32.75 -24.44
CA ASP A 562 25.17 -31.92 -23.23
C ASP A 562 23.76 -31.36 -23.01
N SER A 563 23.08 -30.93 -24.08
CA SER A 563 21.70 -30.47 -24.01
C SER A 563 20.73 -31.59 -23.62
N TYR A 564 20.97 -32.81 -24.10
CA TYR A 564 20.15 -33.97 -23.75
C TYR A 564 20.29 -34.33 -22.28
N SER A 565 21.53 -34.33 -21.76
CA SER A 565 21.80 -34.60 -20.35
C SER A 565 21.07 -33.59 -19.44
N ALA A 566 21.13 -32.29 -19.78
CA ALA A 566 20.41 -31.24 -19.07
C ALA A 566 18.88 -31.39 -19.14
N ASP A 567 18.34 -31.82 -20.29
CA ASP A 567 16.90 -32.06 -20.45
C ASP A 567 16.43 -33.25 -19.59
N ILE A 568 17.19 -34.35 -19.54
CA ILE A 568 16.88 -35.53 -18.71
C ILE A 568 16.94 -35.19 -17.22
N GLU A 569 17.92 -34.38 -16.77
CA GLU A 569 17.97 -33.94 -15.38
C GLU A 569 16.78 -33.04 -15.00
N ARG A 570 16.31 -32.16 -15.89
CA ARG A 570 15.07 -31.38 -15.66
C ARG A 570 13.85 -32.29 -15.52
N ILE A 571 13.73 -33.31 -16.36
CA ILE A 571 12.69 -34.34 -16.26
C ILE A 571 12.78 -35.09 -14.91
N ARG A 572 13.99 -35.45 -14.46
CA ARG A 572 14.21 -36.14 -13.17
C ARG A 572 13.84 -35.26 -11.98
N VAL A 573 14.27 -33.99 -11.96
CA VAL A 573 13.91 -33.02 -10.92
C VAL A 573 12.40 -32.80 -10.86
N ALA A 574 11.72 -32.67 -12.00
CA ALA A 574 10.27 -32.53 -12.07
C ALA A 574 9.52 -33.78 -11.58
N PHE A 575 10.07 -34.98 -11.82
CA PHE A 575 9.49 -36.24 -11.33
C PHE A 575 9.64 -36.41 -9.81
N GLY A 576 10.69 -35.84 -9.22
CA GLY A 576 10.95 -35.84 -7.78
C GLY A 576 10.04 -34.93 -6.94
N VAL A 577 9.12 -34.18 -7.55
CA VAL A 577 8.18 -33.29 -6.84
C VAL A 577 7.20 -34.11 -5.99
N ASP A 578 6.97 -33.71 -4.73
CA ASP A 578 6.15 -34.44 -3.75
C ASP A 578 4.66 -34.59 -4.13
N SER A 579 4.15 -33.69 -4.98
CA SER A 579 2.75 -33.71 -5.45
C SER A 579 2.46 -34.89 -6.38
N THR A 580 1.73 -35.89 -5.87
CA THR A 580 1.24 -37.03 -6.66
C THR A 580 0.50 -36.61 -7.93
N ALA A 581 -0.34 -35.57 -7.85
CA ALA A 581 -1.12 -35.09 -8.99
C ALA A 581 -0.25 -34.48 -10.11
N GLN A 582 0.78 -33.70 -9.76
CA GLN A 582 1.74 -33.19 -10.76
C GLN A 582 2.63 -34.34 -11.29
N ARG A 583 3.01 -35.31 -10.44
CA ARG A 583 3.79 -36.49 -10.87
C ARG A 583 3.02 -37.35 -11.88
N ASP A 584 1.73 -37.60 -11.66
CA ASP A 584 0.87 -38.34 -12.59
C ASP A 584 0.61 -37.58 -13.90
N LYS A 585 0.49 -36.24 -13.83
CA LYS A 585 0.40 -35.37 -15.01
C LYS A 585 1.69 -35.42 -15.85
N LEU A 586 2.86 -35.30 -15.22
CA LEU A 586 4.17 -35.44 -15.87
C LEU A 586 4.31 -36.81 -16.52
N ARG A 587 4.07 -37.88 -15.75
CA ARG A 587 4.12 -39.27 -16.19
C ARG A 587 3.23 -39.53 -17.41
N SER A 588 2.03 -38.95 -17.45
CA SER A 588 1.11 -39.07 -18.57
C SER A 588 1.65 -38.39 -19.84
N ALA A 589 2.27 -37.21 -19.71
CA ALA A 589 2.89 -36.51 -20.84
C ALA A 589 4.18 -37.21 -21.35
N LEU A 590 5.00 -37.72 -20.43
CA LEU A 590 6.22 -38.48 -20.73
C LEU A 590 5.91 -39.80 -21.45
N ARG A 591 4.86 -40.52 -21.02
CA ARG A 591 4.42 -41.78 -21.64
C ARG A 591 4.13 -41.65 -23.13
N GLU A 592 3.57 -40.50 -23.55
CA GLU A 592 3.22 -40.24 -24.94
C GLU A 592 4.29 -39.52 -25.76
N THR A 593 5.39 -39.10 -25.14
CA THR A 593 6.48 -38.37 -25.82
C THR A 593 7.66 -39.29 -26.11
N SER A 594 8.22 -39.19 -27.32
CA SER A 594 9.47 -39.90 -27.66
C SER A 594 10.67 -39.09 -27.17
N PHE A 595 11.19 -39.39 -25.98
CA PHE A 595 12.33 -38.66 -25.39
C PHE A 595 13.51 -39.55 -24.95
N ILE A 596 13.36 -40.88 -24.95
CA ILE A 596 14.40 -41.80 -24.49
C ILE A 596 15.37 -42.10 -25.63
N MET A 597 16.67 -41.87 -25.43
CA MET A 597 17.69 -42.36 -26.34
C MET A 597 17.85 -43.87 -26.18
N VAL A 598 17.66 -44.61 -27.26
CA VAL A 598 17.67 -46.07 -27.32
C VAL A 598 18.60 -46.57 -28.42
N THR A 599 19.16 -47.76 -28.25
CA THR A 599 19.86 -48.49 -29.32
C THR A 599 18.96 -49.60 -29.84
N ASP A 600 18.79 -49.72 -31.17
CA ASP A 600 18.20 -50.93 -31.79
C ASP A 600 19.23 -52.06 -31.70
N THR A 601 18.86 -53.18 -31.09
CA THR A 601 19.81 -54.29 -30.89
C THR A 601 20.16 -55.04 -32.17
N GLY A 602 19.45 -54.83 -33.28
CA GLY A 602 19.76 -55.40 -34.59
C GLY A 602 20.86 -54.67 -35.37
N ASP A 603 20.81 -53.34 -35.45
CA ASP A 603 21.76 -52.53 -36.24
C ASP A 603 22.72 -51.67 -35.41
N GLY A 604 22.50 -51.56 -34.10
CA GLY A 604 23.35 -50.82 -33.17
C GLY A 604 23.23 -49.30 -33.26
N LYS A 605 22.29 -48.76 -34.05
CA LYS A 605 22.09 -47.30 -34.17
C LYS A 605 21.25 -46.76 -33.02
N ALA A 606 21.48 -45.48 -32.71
CA ALA A 606 20.72 -44.73 -31.73
C ALA A 606 19.46 -44.12 -32.37
N TYR A 607 18.35 -44.16 -31.63
CA TYR A 607 17.05 -43.59 -31.98
C TYR A 607 16.43 -42.94 -30.74
N ILE A 608 15.40 -42.11 -30.93
CA ILE A 608 14.58 -41.60 -29.82
C ILE A 608 13.23 -42.35 -29.82
N ALA A 609 12.85 -42.94 -28.69
CA ALA A 609 11.65 -43.76 -28.56
C ALA A 609 10.75 -43.34 -27.39
N LYS A 610 9.48 -43.77 -27.44
CA LYS A 610 8.55 -43.68 -26.31
C LYS A 610 8.94 -44.66 -25.20
N PRO A 611 8.64 -44.36 -23.93
CA PRO A 611 8.78 -45.30 -22.82
C PRO A 611 8.12 -46.66 -23.10
N GLY A 612 6.86 -46.66 -23.55
CA GLY A 612 6.11 -47.90 -23.84
C GLY A 612 6.76 -48.84 -24.86
N ASP A 613 7.62 -48.31 -25.75
CA ASP A 613 8.32 -49.07 -26.79
C ASP A 613 9.73 -49.52 -26.42
N THR A 614 10.18 -49.16 -25.21
CA THR A 614 11.56 -49.32 -24.76
C THR A 614 11.70 -50.39 -23.68
N TYR A 615 12.76 -51.19 -23.77
CA TYR A 615 13.23 -52.06 -22.70
C TYR A 615 14.35 -51.38 -21.91
N ILE A 616 14.34 -51.53 -20.58
CA ILE A 616 15.49 -51.16 -19.74
C ILE A 616 16.66 -52.10 -20.07
N ALA A 617 17.84 -51.52 -20.30
CA ALA A 617 19.03 -52.24 -20.73
C ALA A 617 19.70 -53.01 -19.58
N THR A 618 19.04 -54.08 -19.13
CA THR A 618 19.58 -55.08 -18.21
C THR A 618 20.47 -56.08 -18.97
N ASP A 619 21.52 -56.59 -18.33
CA ASP A 619 22.45 -57.56 -18.94
C ASP A 619 21.73 -58.75 -19.60
N ARG A 620 20.63 -59.17 -19.00
CA ARG A 620 19.83 -60.31 -19.44
C ARG A 620 19.00 -60.01 -20.69
N LEU A 621 18.37 -58.84 -20.78
CA LEU A 621 17.67 -58.43 -22.01
C LEU A 621 18.65 -58.05 -23.14
N GLN A 622 19.80 -57.46 -22.80
CA GLN A 622 20.91 -57.24 -23.74
C GLN A 622 21.39 -58.55 -24.36
N GLN A 623 21.68 -59.58 -23.55
CA GLN A 623 22.12 -60.89 -24.04
C GLN A 623 21.04 -61.61 -24.86
N LEU A 624 19.77 -61.52 -24.44
CA LEU A 624 18.65 -62.13 -25.15
C LEU A 624 18.48 -61.54 -26.56
N PHE A 625 18.41 -60.21 -26.65
CA PHE A 625 18.04 -59.50 -27.88
C PHE A 625 19.23 -58.99 -28.73
N ALA A 626 20.49 -59.25 -28.38
CA ALA A 626 21.63 -58.86 -29.20
C ALA A 626 21.54 -59.39 -30.65
N GLY A 627 21.53 -58.50 -31.66
CA GLY A 627 21.33 -58.86 -33.07
C GLY A 627 19.87 -59.09 -33.50
N VAL A 628 18.89 -58.75 -32.67
CA VAL A 628 17.44 -58.90 -32.94
C VAL A 628 16.86 -57.55 -33.37
N PRO A 629 16.57 -57.30 -34.66
CA PRO A 629 16.13 -56.00 -35.15
C PRO A 629 14.74 -55.61 -34.64
N GLY A 630 14.52 -54.31 -34.44
CA GLY A 630 13.25 -53.77 -33.95
C GLY A 630 13.04 -53.96 -32.45
N VAL A 631 14.12 -54.14 -31.68
CA VAL A 631 14.10 -54.17 -30.22
C VAL A 631 14.95 -53.02 -29.69
N PHE A 632 14.30 -52.09 -29.00
CA PHE A 632 14.93 -50.90 -28.46
C PHE A 632 15.31 -51.08 -26.98
N LEU A 633 16.60 -50.98 -26.68
CA LEU A 633 17.13 -50.91 -25.31
C LEU A 633 17.59 -49.48 -25.00
N VAL A 634 17.36 -48.99 -23.78
CA VAL A 634 17.92 -47.71 -23.29
C VAL A 634 19.42 -47.64 -23.59
N ASP A 635 19.90 -46.56 -24.22
CA ASP A 635 21.32 -46.44 -24.56
C ASP A 635 22.16 -46.09 -23.32
N ASN A 636 22.67 -47.13 -22.66
CA ASN A 636 23.58 -47.02 -21.52
C ASN A 636 24.89 -46.25 -21.83
N LYS A 637 25.15 -45.76 -23.05
CA LYS A 637 26.27 -44.83 -23.32
C LYS A 637 26.06 -43.45 -22.69
N TYR A 638 24.80 -43.05 -22.45
CA TYR A 638 24.46 -41.75 -21.84
C TYR A 638 24.43 -41.89 -20.32
N ASP A 639 25.27 -41.14 -19.61
CA ASP A 639 25.36 -41.21 -18.15
C ASP A 639 24.04 -40.82 -17.45
N CYS A 640 23.32 -39.84 -18.00
CA CYS A 640 21.99 -39.42 -17.52
C CYS A 640 20.89 -40.49 -17.65
N LEU A 641 21.14 -41.60 -18.37
CA LEU A 641 20.22 -42.74 -18.47
C LEU A 641 20.67 -43.94 -17.59
N ARG A 642 21.69 -43.77 -16.75
CA ARG A 642 22.21 -44.77 -15.79
C ARG A 642 21.66 -44.51 -14.37
N GLY A 643 21.64 -45.55 -13.55
CA GLY A 643 21.17 -45.50 -12.15
C GLY A 643 19.71 -45.93 -11.97
N GLU A 644 19.31 -46.25 -10.73
CA GLU A 644 17.95 -46.74 -10.45
C GLU A 644 16.88 -45.64 -10.51
N GLU A 645 17.19 -44.41 -10.08
CA GLU A 645 16.21 -43.29 -10.10
C GLU A 645 15.63 -43.05 -11.50
N ILE A 646 16.49 -42.95 -12.53
CA ILE A 646 16.03 -42.78 -13.91
C ILE A 646 15.36 -44.04 -14.45
N ARG A 647 15.81 -45.25 -14.06
CA ARG A 647 15.14 -46.50 -14.44
C ARG A 647 13.72 -46.57 -13.89
N ASP A 648 13.49 -46.13 -12.67
CA ASP A 648 12.16 -46.11 -12.05
C ASP A 648 11.26 -45.03 -12.66
N LEU A 649 11.80 -43.86 -12.99
CA LEU A 649 11.11 -42.85 -13.80
C LEU A 649 10.66 -43.44 -15.15
N LEU A 650 11.59 -44.04 -15.92
CA LEU A 650 11.28 -44.64 -17.23
C LEU A 650 10.28 -45.80 -17.12
N VAL A 651 10.40 -46.65 -16.10
CA VAL A 651 9.46 -47.76 -15.84
C VAL A 651 8.08 -47.24 -15.46
N SER A 652 7.99 -46.20 -14.63
CA SER A 652 6.70 -45.58 -14.30
C SER A 652 6.00 -45.02 -15.55
N CYS A 653 6.76 -44.49 -16.51
CA CYS A 653 6.27 -43.97 -17.77
C CYS A 653 5.93 -45.05 -18.81
N GLY A 654 6.38 -46.31 -18.62
CA GLY A 654 5.98 -47.46 -19.44
C GLY A 654 7.12 -48.32 -20.00
N ALA A 655 8.39 -47.97 -19.77
CA ALA A 655 9.51 -48.84 -20.14
C ALA A 655 9.51 -50.12 -19.30
N SER A 656 10.01 -51.23 -19.84
CA SER A 656 9.95 -52.53 -19.15
C SER A 656 11.32 -53.11 -18.82
N ARG A 657 11.47 -53.64 -17.59
CA ARG A 657 12.60 -54.48 -17.17
C ARG A 657 12.44 -55.96 -17.58
N TYR A 658 11.27 -56.34 -18.11
CA TYR A 658 10.85 -57.72 -18.44
C TYR A 658 10.22 -57.80 -19.84
N LEU A 659 10.01 -59.00 -20.38
CA LEU A 659 9.30 -59.19 -21.66
C LEU A 659 7.92 -58.50 -21.66
N VAL A 660 7.60 -57.85 -22.77
CA VAL A 660 6.33 -57.12 -22.96
C VAL A 660 5.45 -57.88 -23.94
N SER A 661 4.22 -58.18 -23.54
CA SER A 661 3.19 -58.66 -24.45
C SER A 661 2.73 -57.55 -25.39
N GLN A 662 2.58 -57.88 -26.67
CA GLN A 662 2.04 -56.99 -27.68
C GLN A 662 0.77 -57.62 -28.24
N PRO A 663 -0.37 -56.89 -28.29
CA PRO A 663 -1.55 -57.37 -28.99
C PRO A 663 -1.24 -57.51 -30.48
N ILE A 664 -1.80 -58.54 -31.11
CA ILE A 664 -1.68 -58.79 -32.54
C ILE A 664 -3.06 -59.15 -33.12
N GLU A 665 -3.20 -59.05 -34.44
CA GLU A 665 -4.27 -59.78 -35.12
C GLU A 665 -4.06 -61.29 -34.89
N THR A 666 -5.13 -62.00 -34.54
CA THR A 666 -5.04 -63.42 -34.18
C THR A 666 -4.47 -64.27 -35.31
N THR A 667 -3.59 -65.21 -34.96
CA THR A 667 -3.05 -66.19 -35.93
C THR A 667 -3.88 -67.48 -35.99
N LEU A 668 -5.03 -67.52 -35.31
CA LEU A 668 -5.98 -68.65 -35.38
C LEU A 668 -6.68 -68.71 -36.74
N LYS A 669 -6.77 -69.90 -37.31
CA LYS A 669 -7.53 -70.17 -38.53
C LYS A 669 -9.04 -70.11 -38.26
N PRO A 670 -9.88 -69.76 -39.25
CA PRO A 670 -11.34 -69.79 -39.10
C PRO A 670 -11.90 -71.14 -38.62
N SER A 671 -11.25 -72.25 -39.01
CA SER A 671 -11.58 -73.60 -38.53
C SER A 671 -11.32 -73.79 -37.03
N GLU A 672 -10.23 -73.23 -36.50
CA GLU A 672 -9.85 -73.31 -35.08
C GLU A 672 -10.79 -72.45 -34.23
N ILE A 673 -11.13 -71.24 -34.70
CA ILE A 673 -12.14 -70.37 -34.06
C ILE A 673 -13.51 -71.07 -34.01
N THR A 674 -13.91 -71.74 -35.11
CA THR A 674 -15.17 -72.50 -35.16
C THR A 674 -15.14 -73.69 -34.19
N GLN A 675 -14.02 -74.40 -34.11
CA GLN A 675 -13.86 -75.52 -33.17
C GLN A 675 -13.94 -75.06 -31.71
N ILE A 676 -13.30 -73.94 -31.35
CA ILE A 676 -13.41 -73.33 -30.01
C ILE A 676 -14.87 -73.03 -29.66
N ARG A 677 -15.66 -72.45 -30.59
CA ARG A 677 -17.11 -72.24 -30.38
C ARG A 677 -17.89 -73.54 -30.23
N LYS A 678 -17.51 -74.59 -30.94
CA LYS A 678 -18.20 -75.88 -30.90
C LYS A 678 -17.95 -76.64 -29.60
N GLU A 679 -16.69 -76.67 -29.14
CA GLU A 679 -16.27 -77.34 -27.90
C GLU A 679 -16.82 -76.63 -26.65
N ALA A 680 -16.78 -75.29 -26.63
CA ALA A 680 -17.32 -74.52 -25.52
C ALA A 680 -18.83 -74.28 -25.61
N GLY A 681 -19.45 -74.40 -26.79
CA GLY A 681 -20.88 -74.21 -27.01
C GLY A 681 -21.29 -72.80 -27.47
N LEU A 682 -22.59 -72.64 -27.76
CA LEU A 682 -23.16 -71.48 -28.48
C LEU A 682 -22.60 -71.33 -29.92
N GLU A 683 -22.42 -72.45 -30.63
CA GLU A 683 -21.86 -72.51 -31.99
C GLU A 683 -22.55 -71.57 -33.00
N ARG A 684 -23.88 -71.38 -32.86
CA ARG A 684 -24.72 -70.52 -33.72
C ARG A 684 -24.92 -69.09 -33.20
N ALA A 685 -23.98 -68.57 -32.41
CA ALA A 685 -24.04 -67.23 -31.84
C ALA A 685 -24.36 -66.12 -32.86
N SER A 686 -25.20 -65.16 -32.45
CA SER A 686 -25.64 -64.04 -33.28
C SER A 686 -24.62 -62.91 -33.39
N TRP A 687 -23.65 -62.87 -32.47
CA TRP A 687 -22.55 -61.91 -32.50
C TRP A 687 -21.25 -62.56 -31.98
N HIS A 688 -20.11 -62.02 -32.39
CA HIS A 688 -18.81 -62.34 -31.81
C HIS A 688 -17.86 -61.15 -31.94
N ASN A 689 -16.91 -61.06 -31.01
CA ASN A 689 -15.78 -60.13 -31.15
C ASN A 689 -14.71 -60.72 -32.09
N ALA A 690 -13.65 -59.99 -32.39
CA ALA A 690 -12.42 -60.61 -32.88
C ALA A 690 -11.71 -61.31 -31.70
N PRO A 691 -11.02 -62.45 -31.88
CA PRO A 691 -10.16 -63.01 -30.83
C PRO A 691 -9.02 -62.03 -30.50
N GLU A 692 -8.91 -61.68 -29.22
CA GLU A 692 -7.78 -60.95 -28.68
C GLU A 692 -6.61 -61.92 -28.53
N ASP A 693 -5.46 -61.61 -29.13
CA ASP A 693 -4.32 -62.51 -29.20
C ASP A 693 -3.02 -61.72 -29.00
N PHE A 694 -1.99 -62.37 -28.46
CA PHE A 694 -0.79 -61.70 -27.99
C PHE A 694 0.49 -62.41 -28.44
N THR A 695 1.49 -61.61 -28.79
CA THR A 695 2.88 -62.04 -28.96
C THR A 695 3.78 -61.36 -27.92
N LEU A 696 5.09 -61.64 -27.93
CA LEU A 696 6.07 -60.91 -27.11
C LEU A 696 6.96 -60.04 -28.01
N ARG A 697 7.21 -58.78 -27.61
CA ARG A 697 8.05 -57.84 -28.37
C ARG A 697 9.44 -58.40 -28.58
N GLY A 698 9.84 -58.52 -29.85
CA GLY A 698 11.15 -59.05 -30.27
C GLY A 698 11.22 -60.57 -30.41
N LEU A 699 10.18 -61.34 -30.04
CA LEU A 699 10.27 -62.81 -30.03
C LEU A 699 10.36 -63.42 -31.43
N THR A 700 9.56 -62.95 -32.40
CA THR A 700 9.55 -63.56 -33.75
C THR A 700 10.90 -63.38 -34.47
N PRO A 701 11.56 -62.20 -34.44
CA PRO A 701 12.92 -62.08 -34.98
C PRO A 701 13.96 -62.84 -34.15
N LEU A 702 13.81 -62.93 -32.82
CA LEU A 702 14.69 -63.75 -31.96
C LEU A 702 14.64 -65.23 -32.33
N LEU A 703 13.44 -65.82 -32.47
CA LEU A 703 13.27 -67.22 -32.87
C LEU A 703 13.84 -67.50 -34.28
N LYS A 704 13.85 -66.52 -35.18
CA LYS A 704 14.51 -66.61 -36.50
C LYS A 704 16.03 -66.44 -36.44
N LEU A 705 16.57 -65.92 -35.34
CA LEU A 705 18.00 -65.73 -35.12
C LEU A 705 18.64 -66.95 -34.42
N LEU A 706 17.96 -67.56 -33.44
CA LEU A 706 18.52 -68.66 -32.63
C LEU A 706 19.19 -69.80 -33.44
N PRO A 707 18.64 -70.29 -34.57
CA PRO A 707 19.27 -71.36 -35.37
C PRO A 707 20.49 -70.90 -36.20
N LYS A 708 20.79 -69.59 -36.25
CA LYS A 708 21.90 -69.01 -37.01
C LYS A 708 23.12 -68.69 -36.14
N LEU A 709 22.98 -68.78 -34.82
CA LEU A 709 24.06 -68.54 -33.85
C LEU A 709 24.90 -69.81 -33.66
N LYS A 710 26.04 -69.68 -32.98
CA LYS A 710 26.83 -70.85 -32.58
C LYS A 710 26.08 -71.61 -31.48
N ALA A 711 26.20 -72.94 -31.44
CA ALA A 711 25.46 -73.79 -30.50
C ALA A 711 25.51 -73.31 -29.03
N VAL A 712 26.68 -72.87 -28.54
CA VAL A 712 26.85 -72.33 -27.17
C VAL A 712 26.06 -71.03 -26.96
N GLU A 713 26.03 -70.14 -27.95
CA GLU A 713 25.29 -68.88 -27.93
C GLU A 713 23.77 -69.14 -28.02
N SER A 714 23.35 -70.07 -28.89
CA SER A 714 21.96 -70.54 -29.02
C SER A 714 21.44 -71.15 -27.70
N PHE A 715 22.22 -72.04 -27.08
CA PHE A 715 21.89 -72.67 -25.79
C PHE A 715 21.71 -71.62 -24.69
N SER A 716 22.68 -70.69 -24.57
CA SER A 716 22.63 -69.63 -23.56
C SER A 716 21.40 -68.75 -23.71
N ARG A 717 21.06 -68.33 -24.95
CA ARG A 717 19.87 -67.52 -25.21
C ARG A 717 18.56 -68.27 -25.03
N ALA A 718 18.50 -69.57 -25.35
CA ALA A 718 17.33 -70.40 -25.09
C ALA A 718 17.05 -70.49 -23.57
N ARG A 719 18.09 -70.68 -22.76
CA ARG A 719 17.97 -70.62 -21.29
C ARG A 719 17.49 -69.25 -20.81
N ILE A 720 18.08 -68.16 -21.30
CA ILE A 720 17.66 -66.79 -20.93
C ILE A 720 16.21 -66.51 -21.34
N LEU A 721 15.75 -67.03 -22.49
CA LEU A 721 14.37 -66.93 -22.93
C LEU A 721 13.42 -67.69 -21.99
N TRP A 722 13.77 -68.93 -21.60
CA TRP A 722 13.01 -69.69 -20.60
C TRP A 722 12.88 -68.93 -19.29
N GLU A 723 14.00 -68.44 -18.74
CA GLU A 723 13.99 -67.61 -17.52
C GLU A 723 13.13 -66.35 -17.71
N ALA A 724 13.13 -65.74 -18.89
CA ALA A 724 12.38 -64.50 -19.15
C ALA A 724 10.87 -64.75 -19.29
N LEU A 725 10.47 -65.97 -19.65
CA LEU A 725 9.10 -66.44 -19.55
C LEU A 725 8.72 -66.74 -18.08
N VAL A 726 9.65 -67.19 -17.24
CA VAL A 726 9.41 -67.37 -15.79
C VAL A 726 9.15 -66.02 -15.12
N ASP A 727 9.92 -64.97 -15.45
CA ASP A 727 9.66 -63.62 -14.91
C ASP A 727 8.34 -63.04 -15.43
N LEU A 728 7.94 -63.36 -16.66
CA LEU A 728 6.64 -62.95 -17.21
C LEU A 728 5.49 -63.64 -16.47
N GLU A 729 5.63 -64.93 -16.18
CA GLU A 729 4.67 -65.75 -15.42
C GLU A 729 4.50 -65.22 -13.98
N GLY A 730 5.61 -64.94 -13.28
CA GLY A 730 5.61 -64.37 -11.94
C GLY A 730 5.00 -62.96 -11.85
N ARG A 731 4.78 -62.27 -12.97
CA ARG A 731 4.05 -60.99 -13.05
C ARG A 731 2.56 -61.15 -13.43
N GLY A 732 2.12 -62.37 -13.72
CA GLY A 732 0.73 -62.70 -14.02
C GLY A 732 0.60 -63.57 -15.28
N THR A 733 -0.18 -64.65 -15.17
CA THR A 733 -0.38 -65.62 -16.25
C THR A 733 -1.24 -65.10 -17.42
N ALA A 734 -1.87 -63.93 -17.29
CA ALA A 734 -2.80 -63.37 -18.28
C ALA A 734 -2.19 -63.23 -19.68
N ALA A 735 -0.92 -62.81 -19.78
CA ALA A 735 -0.23 -62.63 -21.07
C ALA A 735 -0.15 -63.93 -21.90
N PHE A 736 -0.14 -65.10 -21.25
CA PHE A 736 -0.03 -66.42 -21.90
C PHE A 736 -1.34 -66.88 -22.57
N TYR A 737 -2.42 -66.10 -22.45
CA TYR A 737 -3.71 -66.42 -23.04
C TYR A 737 -4.18 -65.34 -24.02
N GLY A 738 -4.72 -65.77 -25.15
CA GLY A 738 -5.69 -64.98 -25.90
C GLY A 738 -7.10 -65.19 -25.34
N THR A 739 -7.99 -64.23 -25.60
CA THR A 739 -9.38 -64.22 -25.14
C THR A 739 -10.33 -64.16 -26.33
N TYR A 740 -11.35 -65.01 -26.32
CA TYR A 740 -12.37 -65.01 -27.36
C TYR A 740 -13.78 -65.01 -26.78
N SER A 741 -14.61 -64.07 -27.24
CA SER A 741 -15.98 -63.84 -26.75
C SER A 741 -17.02 -63.86 -27.87
N TRP A 742 -18.11 -64.58 -27.66
CA TRP A 742 -19.25 -64.71 -28.57
C TRP A 742 -20.55 -64.98 -27.79
N GLY A 743 -21.71 -64.77 -28.43
CA GLY A 743 -22.97 -65.09 -27.76
C GLY A 743 -24.26 -64.68 -28.47
N TYR A 744 -25.31 -64.65 -27.66
CA TYR A 744 -26.64 -64.14 -27.99
C TYR A 744 -26.88 -62.81 -27.24
N ALA A 745 -28.05 -62.18 -27.43
CA ALA A 745 -28.37 -60.91 -26.78
C ALA A 745 -28.49 -60.98 -25.23
N HIS A 746 -28.62 -62.18 -24.67
CA HIS A 746 -28.83 -62.43 -23.23
C HIS A 746 -27.84 -63.43 -22.61
N GLU A 747 -26.92 -63.98 -23.40
CA GLU A 747 -25.93 -64.97 -22.93
C GLU A 747 -24.61 -64.72 -23.67
N THR A 748 -23.52 -64.56 -22.91
CA THR A 748 -22.17 -64.34 -23.44
C THR A 748 -21.25 -65.45 -22.95
N LYS A 749 -20.44 -66.00 -23.86
CA LYS A 749 -19.39 -66.97 -23.54
C LYS A 749 -18.04 -66.41 -23.89
N THR A 750 -17.10 -66.51 -22.95
CA THR A 750 -15.70 -66.10 -23.11
C THR A 750 -14.80 -67.28 -22.78
N VAL A 751 -13.88 -67.61 -23.68
CA VAL A 751 -12.92 -68.71 -23.52
C VAL A 751 -11.49 -68.18 -23.69
N ARG A 752 -10.58 -68.74 -22.92
CA ARG A 752 -9.14 -68.51 -23.04
C ARG A 752 -8.51 -69.60 -23.91
N PHE A 753 -7.59 -69.21 -24.78
CA PHE A 753 -6.76 -70.11 -25.59
C PHE A 753 -5.30 -69.71 -25.42
N ASP A 754 -4.34 -70.60 -25.67
CA ASP A 754 -2.91 -70.26 -25.57
C ASP A 754 -2.56 -69.11 -26.51
N ALA A 755 -1.90 -68.06 -26.02
CA ALA A 755 -1.52 -66.89 -26.81
C ALA A 755 -0.58 -67.25 -27.98
N SER A 756 -0.56 -66.45 -29.03
CA SER A 756 0.19 -66.75 -30.26
C SER A 756 1.67 -67.02 -30.02
N PHE A 757 2.31 -66.40 -29.03
CA PHE A 757 3.70 -66.73 -28.71
C PHE A 757 3.86 -68.13 -28.09
N VAL A 758 2.92 -68.59 -27.27
CA VAL A 758 2.92 -69.93 -26.66
C VAL A 758 2.77 -70.97 -27.76
N ARG A 759 1.80 -70.76 -28.68
CA ARG A 759 1.60 -71.61 -29.86
C ARG A 759 2.86 -71.67 -30.74
N ALA A 760 3.52 -70.53 -30.96
CA ALA A 760 4.77 -70.46 -31.72
C ALA A 760 5.94 -71.18 -31.02
N LEU A 761 6.12 -71.02 -29.70
CA LEU A 761 7.17 -71.69 -28.93
C LEU A 761 7.00 -73.22 -28.91
N ASN A 762 5.78 -73.74 -29.01
CA ASN A 762 5.53 -75.18 -29.14
C ASN A 762 5.90 -75.75 -30.52
N GLN A 763 5.78 -74.93 -31.57
CA GLN A 763 6.01 -75.37 -32.96
C GLN A 763 7.45 -75.13 -33.44
N VAL A 764 8.12 -74.07 -32.98
CA VAL A 764 9.44 -73.68 -33.48
C VAL A 764 10.57 -74.44 -32.77
N SER A 765 11.64 -74.74 -33.50
CA SER A 765 12.88 -75.28 -32.92
C SER A 765 13.66 -74.22 -32.15
N TRP A 766 13.56 -74.23 -30.82
CA TRP A 766 14.26 -73.28 -29.93
C TRP A 766 14.81 -73.91 -28.64
N VAL A 767 14.43 -75.14 -28.31
CA VAL A 767 14.94 -75.88 -27.14
C VAL A 767 16.13 -76.74 -27.58
N PRO A 768 17.28 -76.71 -26.89
CA PRO A 768 18.41 -77.58 -27.21
C PRO A 768 18.13 -79.03 -26.77
N ASN A 769 18.46 -80.00 -27.62
CA ASN A 769 18.52 -81.42 -27.26
C ASN A 769 19.87 -81.77 -26.62
N GLU A 770 20.05 -83.05 -26.24
CA GLU A 770 21.29 -83.57 -25.62
C GLU A 770 22.56 -83.37 -26.48
N ASN A 771 22.39 -83.24 -27.81
CA ASN A 771 23.49 -82.97 -28.75
C ASN A 771 23.73 -81.46 -28.99
N GLY A 772 22.96 -80.58 -28.33
CA GLY A 772 23.04 -79.13 -28.50
C GLY A 772 22.34 -78.58 -29.76
N GLU A 773 21.59 -79.40 -30.49
CA GLU A 773 20.79 -78.96 -31.64
C GLU A 773 19.45 -78.38 -31.17
N LEU A 774 18.98 -77.30 -31.79
CA LEU A 774 17.67 -76.73 -31.49
C LEU A 774 16.54 -77.56 -32.13
N VAL A 775 15.55 -77.92 -31.32
CA VAL A 775 14.36 -78.70 -31.69
C VAL A 775 13.10 -78.13 -31.01
N SER A 776 11.92 -78.58 -31.46
CA SER A 776 10.65 -78.26 -30.78
C SER A 776 10.61 -78.90 -29.39
N PRO A 777 9.99 -78.24 -28.37
CA PRO A 777 9.84 -78.81 -27.03
C PRO A 777 9.32 -80.25 -27.01
N SER A 778 8.40 -80.61 -27.93
CA SER A 778 7.74 -81.92 -27.97
C SER A 778 8.65 -83.12 -28.30
N LEU A 779 9.92 -82.84 -28.62
CA LEU A 779 10.98 -83.80 -28.95
C LEU A 779 12.04 -83.92 -27.84
N VAL A 780 11.91 -83.19 -26.72
CA VAL A 780 12.91 -83.18 -25.64
C VAL A 780 12.25 -83.30 -24.26
N MET A 781 12.86 -84.13 -23.41
CA MET A 781 12.54 -84.25 -22.00
C MET A 781 13.00 -82.98 -21.25
N PHE A 782 12.12 -82.34 -20.47
CA PHE A 782 12.48 -81.10 -19.74
C PHE A 782 13.73 -81.27 -18.85
N GLU A 783 13.84 -82.44 -18.20
CA GLU A 783 14.98 -82.80 -17.33
C GLU A 783 16.32 -82.81 -18.08
N ALA A 784 16.34 -83.18 -19.36
CA ALA A 784 17.55 -83.24 -20.18
C ALA A 784 18.12 -81.85 -20.54
N VAL A 785 17.32 -80.78 -20.41
CA VAL A 785 17.73 -79.42 -20.77
C VAL A 785 18.46 -78.68 -19.64
N GLY A 786 18.37 -79.19 -18.40
CA GLY A 786 19.05 -78.62 -17.22
C GLY A 786 18.54 -77.24 -16.78
N TRP A 787 17.32 -76.85 -17.17
CA TRP A 787 16.71 -75.57 -16.82
C TRP A 787 15.95 -75.63 -15.48
N LYS A 788 15.84 -74.50 -14.77
CA LYS A 788 15.04 -74.43 -13.54
C LYS A 788 13.56 -74.70 -13.86
N PRO A 789 12.90 -75.67 -13.20
CA PRO A 789 11.50 -75.99 -13.47
C PRO A 789 10.56 -74.84 -13.07
N ASN A 790 9.48 -74.70 -13.83
CA ASN A 790 8.35 -73.84 -13.51
C ASN A 790 7.08 -74.60 -13.91
N ALA A 791 6.21 -74.89 -12.94
CA ALA A 791 5.06 -75.75 -13.14
C ALA A 791 4.08 -75.17 -14.18
N PHE A 792 3.79 -73.87 -14.13
CA PHE A 792 2.88 -73.23 -15.08
C PHE A 792 3.41 -73.31 -16.51
N LEU A 793 4.67 -72.93 -16.75
CA LEU A 793 5.27 -72.98 -18.08
C LEU A 793 5.34 -74.41 -18.63
N GLN A 794 5.56 -75.41 -17.79
CA GLN A 794 5.53 -76.82 -18.21
C GLN A 794 4.12 -77.33 -18.58
N THR A 795 3.04 -76.68 -18.09
CA THR A 795 1.68 -76.96 -18.60
C THR A 795 1.35 -76.28 -19.94
N ARG A 796 2.13 -75.26 -20.35
CA ARG A 796 1.88 -74.45 -21.56
C ARG A 796 2.85 -74.75 -22.70
N ILE A 797 4.11 -75.02 -22.37
CA ILE A 797 5.15 -75.44 -23.30
C ILE A 797 5.20 -76.96 -23.30
N ALA A 798 4.78 -77.56 -24.40
CA ALA A 798 4.54 -78.99 -24.54
C ALA A 798 5.86 -79.77 -24.72
N PHE A 799 6.62 -79.91 -23.64
CA PHE A 799 7.78 -80.81 -23.59
C PHE A 799 7.36 -82.28 -23.76
N LYS A 800 8.32 -83.14 -24.14
CA LYS A 800 8.11 -84.58 -24.22
C LYS A 800 7.77 -85.14 -22.82
N PRO A 801 6.62 -85.83 -22.62
CA PRO A 801 6.29 -86.43 -21.31
C PRO A 801 7.13 -87.68 -21.03
N PRO A 802 7.58 -87.93 -19.78
CA PRO A 802 8.45 -89.07 -19.45
C PRO A 802 7.80 -90.43 -19.78
N ILE A 803 6.48 -90.49 -19.60
CA ILE A 803 5.67 -91.68 -19.84
C ILE A 803 5.69 -92.14 -21.30
N ILE A 804 5.98 -91.27 -22.27
CA ILE A 804 6.07 -91.69 -23.68
C ILE A 804 7.29 -92.59 -23.90
N ASP A 805 8.44 -92.26 -23.32
CA ASP A 805 9.65 -93.07 -23.47
C ASP A 805 9.61 -94.34 -22.61
N GLN A 806 8.88 -94.30 -21.50
CA GLN A 806 8.57 -95.49 -20.72
C GLN A 806 7.66 -96.45 -21.50
N LEU A 807 6.50 -95.98 -21.98
CA LEU A 807 5.56 -96.79 -22.76
C LEU A 807 6.17 -97.32 -24.06
N ALA A 808 7.05 -96.56 -24.71
CA ALA A 808 7.80 -97.01 -25.88
C ALA A 808 8.67 -98.24 -25.56
N ARG A 809 9.46 -98.16 -24.47
CA ARG A 809 10.32 -99.26 -24.01
C ARG A 809 9.50 -100.47 -23.57
N GLU A 810 8.39 -100.25 -22.87
CA GLU A 810 7.44 -101.31 -22.46
C GLU A 810 6.77 -102.00 -23.67
N ALA A 811 6.53 -101.25 -24.76
CA ALA A 811 6.02 -101.78 -26.03
C ALA A 811 7.12 -102.39 -26.95
N GLY A 812 8.39 -102.40 -26.53
CA GLY A 812 9.51 -102.90 -27.33
C GLY A 812 9.90 -102.02 -28.53
N ILE A 813 9.46 -100.76 -28.54
CA ILE A 813 9.75 -99.77 -29.59
C ILE A 813 10.90 -98.88 -29.12
N ASP A 814 11.93 -98.70 -29.96
CA ASP A 814 12.98 -97.71 -29.70
C ASP A 814 12.36 -96.30 -29.61
N PRO A 815 12.50 -95.57 -28.48
CA PRO A 815 12.03 -94.20 -28.34
C PRO A 815 12.49 -93.27 -29.47
N ALA A 816 13.70 -93.48 -30.01
CA ALA A 816 14.22 -92.69 -31.13
C ALA A 816 13.41 -92.89 -32.43
N ALA A 817 12.77 -94.05 -32.61
CA ALA A 817 11.87 -94.30 -33.74
C ALA A 817 10.56 -93.51 -33.62
N LEU A 818 10.02 -93.35 -32.40
CA LEU A 818 8.84 -92.50 -32.17
C LEU A 818 9.16 -91.02 -32.37
N ASP A 819 10.32 -90.56 -31.92
CA ASP A 819 10.78 -89.19 -32.18
C ASP A 819 10.99 -88.94 -33.68
N LEU A 820 11.50 -89.93 -34.43
CA LEU A 820 11.63 -89.86 -35.89
C LEU A 820 10.26 -89.77 -36.57
N LEU A 821 9.29 -90.60 -36.18
CA LEU A 821 7.91 -90.55 -36.71
C LEU A 821 7.24 -89.20 -36.43
N ARG A 822 7.39 -88.68 -35.21
CA ARG A 822 6.90 -87.35 -34.82
C ARG A 822 7.59 -86.23 -35.60
N LYS A 823 8.91 -86.30 -35.81
CA LYS A 823 9.70 -85.37 -36.64
C LYS A 823 9.30 -85.39 -38.12
N LEU A 824 8.78 -86.51 -38.62
CA LEU A 824 8.22 -86.66 -39.97
C LEU A 824 6.72 -86.24 -40.08
N GLY A 825 6.11 -85.81 -38.96
CA GLY A 825 4.73 -85.36 -38.88
C GLY A 825 3.68 -86.47 -38.95
N ILE A 826 4.08 -87.73 -38.73
CA ILE A 826 3.22 -88.90 -38.88
C ILE A 826 2.50 -89.16 -37.55
N THR A 827 1.19 -88.90 -37.51
CA THR A 827 0.40 -88.88 -36.26
C THR A 827 -0.62 -90.00 -36.13
N ASN A 828 -0.82 -90.81 -37.17
CA ASN A 828 -1.76 -91.93 -37.16
C ASN A 828 -1.31 -93.05 -38.11
N LEU A 829 -1.87 -94.24 -37.89
CA LEU A 829 -1.53 -95.42 -38.68
C LEU A 829 -1.85 -95.25 -40.17
N ALA A 830 -2.91 -94.51 -40.53
CA ALA A 830 -3.29 -94.32 -41.94
C ALA A 830 -2.29 -93.46 -42.72
N ASP A 831 -1.74 -92.38 -42.15
CA ASP A 831 -0.68 -91.58 -42.79
C ASP A 831 0.63 -92.36 -42.89
N LEU A 832 0.99 -93.14 -41.85
CA LEU A 832 2.14 -94.06 -41.90
C LEU A 832 1.98 -95.11 -43.03
N THR A 833 0.81 -95.76 -43.08
CA THR A 833 0.48 -96.80 -44.04
C THR A 833 0.38 -96.25 -45.47
N SER A 834 -0.11 -95.02 -45.63
CA SER A 834 -0.16 -94.28 -46.90
C SER A 834 1.24 -93.95 -47.42
N ARG A 835 2.13 -93.42 -46.58
CA ARG A 835 3.52 -93.12 -46.96
C ARG A 835 4.39 -94.37 -47.18
N LEU A 836 4.04 -95.50 -46.56
CA LEU A 836 4.73 -96.78 -46.74
C LEU A 836 4.11 -97.70 -47.82
N GLY A 837 2.93 -97.36 -48.37
CA GLY A 837 2.33 -98.04 -49.51
C GLY A 837 1.71 -99.43 -49.23
N ILE A 838 1.18 -99.68 -48.03
CA ILE A 838 0.65 -101.00 -47.62
C ILE A 838 -0.89 -101.01 -47.74
N THR A 839 -1.49 -102.03 -48.37
CA THR A 839 -2.87 -101.93 -48.92
C THR A 839 -3.92 -102.94 -48.42
N ASN A 840 -3.75 -103.62 -47.27
CA ASN A 840 -4.81 -104.47 -46.68
C ASN A 840 -4.66 -104.67 -45.15
N PRO A 841 -5.72 -104.49 -44.33
CA PRO A 841 -5.73 -104.83 -42.90
C PRO A 841 -6.31 -106.24 -42.61
N PRO A 842 -5.98 -106.88 -41.47
CA PRO A 842 -6.68 -108.06 -40.95
C PRO A 842 -7.96 -107.68 -40.17
N PRO A 843 -8.92 -108.61 -39.96
CA PRO A 843 -10.24 -108.31 -39.38
C PRO A 843 -10.27 -108.28 -37.84
N GLU A 844 -11.18 -107.47 -37.28
CA GLU A 844 -11.50 -107.40 -35.84
C GLU A 844 -12.41 -108.56 -35.37
N PRO A 845 -12.30 -109.00 -34.10
CA PRO A 845 -13.31 -109.82 -33.42
C PRO A 845 -14.32 -108.98 -32.60
N GLU A 846 -15.53 -109.52 -32.48
CA GLU A 846 -16.76 -108.85 -32.01
C GLU A 846 -16.99 -108.80 -30.46
N PRO A 847 -18.01 -108.09 -29.94
CA PRO A 847 -17.99 -107.47 -28.60
C PRO A 847 -18.86 -108.14 -27.50
N SER A 848 -18.88 -107.48 -26.33
CA SER A 848 -19.82 -107.63 -25.17
C SER A 848 -19.34 -108.51 -24.00
N PRO A 849 -19.85 -108.35 -22.75
CA PRO A 849 -20.96 -107.48 -22.31
C PRO A 849 -20.67 -106.55 -21.11
N ALA A 850 -21.61 -105.63 -20.84
CA ALA A 850 -21.71 -104.88 -19.59
C ALA A 850 -22.44 -105.68 -18.49
N PRO A 851 -22.29 -105.28 -17.21
CA PRO A 851 -23.47 -105.19 -16.34
C PRO A 851 -23.52 -103.91 -15.47
N ASP A 852 -24.76 -103.50 -15.18
CA ASP A 852 -25.17 -102.44 -14.23
C ASP A 852 -25.02 -102.88 -12.74
N PRO A 853 -25.67 -102.23 -11.74
CA PRO A 853 -25.28 -100.97 -11.10
C PRO A 853 -25.24 -101.08 -9.54
N LYS A 854 -24.85 -100.02 -8.81
CA LYS A 854 -25.39 -99.58 -7.48
C LYS A 854 -24.62 -98.36 -6.94
N VAL A 855 -25.28 -97.24 -6.62
CA VAL A 855 -26.02 -96.85 -5.38
C VAL A 855 -25.13 -96.20 -4.31
N ASP A 856 -25.63 -95.09 -3.79
CA ASP A 856 -24.98 -94.03 -3.00
C ASP A 856 -24.44 -94.38 -1.60
N ASN A 857 -23.41 -93.61 -1.20
CA ASN A 857 -23.17 -93.01 0.13
C ASN A 857 -22.93 -93.89 1.39
N PRO A 858 -22.34 -93.33 2.47
CA PRO A 858 -21.25 -92.34 2.55
C PRO A 858 -20.22 -92.73 3.66
N SER A 859 -19.48 -91.73 4.18
CA SER A 859 -18.83 -91.69 5.52
C SER A 859 -17.41 -92.25 5.69
N ASP A 860 -16.46 -91.32 5.66
CA ASP A 860 -15.60 -90.88 6.80
C ASP A 860 -14.62 -91.87 7.48
N GLY A 861 -13.46 -91.33 7.89
CA GLY A 861 -12.49 -91.97 8.77
C GLY A 861 -11.03 -92.03 8.29
N ASP A 862 -10.13 -91.56 9.16
CA ASP A 862 -8.96 -92.32 9.66
C ASP A 862 -7.61 -92.37 8.88
N VAL A 863 -6.39 -92.26 9.45
CA VAL A 863 -5.83 -91.71 10.74
C VAL A 863 -4.31 -91.43 10.50
N TYR A 864 -3.66 -90.53 11.27
CA TYR A 864 -2.42 -90.77 12.09
C TYR A 864 -1.49 -89.57 12.36
N ASP A 865 -1.37 -89.26 13.66
CA ASP A 865 -0.35 -88.45 14.34
C ASP A 865 1.02 -89.16 14.45
N GLU A 866 2.12 -88.42 14.71
CA GLU A 866 2.77 -88.39 16.05
C GLU A 866 4.05 -87.51 16.14
N ALA A 867 4.29 -86.95 17.34
CA ALA A 867 5.47 -86.22 17.88
C ALA A 867 5.85 -84.83 17.27
N LYS A 868 5.79 -83.69 17.99
CA LYS A 868 6.42 -83.25 19.28
C LYS A 868 7.95 -83.09 19.24
N ASP A 869 8.61 -82.17 19.97
CA ASP A 869 8.27 -80.93 20.69
C ASP A 869 9.64 -80.28 21.07
N LEU A 870 9.76 -78.94 21.15
CA LEU A 870 10.73 -78.27 22.02
C LEU A 870 10.44 -76.75 22.11
N TYR A 871 10.19 -76.27 23.33
CA TYR A 871 9.73 -74.91 23.64
C TYR A 871 10.88 -73.89 23.83
N GLY A 872 10.56 -72.61 23.72
CA GLY A 872 11.40 -71.48 24.14
C GLY A 872 10.63 -70.16 24.10
N ASP A 873 10.30 -69.62 25.28
CA ASP A 873 9.43 -68.47 25.52
C ASP A 873 9.84 -67.16 24.83
N ASP A 874 8.86 -66.38 24.32
CA ASP A 874 8.65 -64.99 24.76
C ASP A 874 7.34 -64.33 24.26
N MET A 875 6.37 -64.18 25.19
CA MET A 875 5.32 -63.13 25.27
C MET A 875 4.20 -63.00 24.18
N PRO A 876 3.03 -62.39 24.50
CA PRO A 876 1.81 -63.21 24.49
C PRO A 876 0.57 -62.65 23.75
N ASP A 877 -0.40 -63.55 23.58
CA ASP A 877 -1.86 -63.38 23.47
C ASP A 877 -2.45 -62.45 22.39
N ILE A 878 -2.82 -63.09 21.28
CA ILE A 878 -3.98 -62.74 20.45
C ILE A 878 -5.21 -63.50 20.99
N PRO A 879 -6.30 -62.84 21.42
CA PRO A 879 -7.60 -63.49 21.58
C PRO A 879 -8.38 -63.55 20.26
N ALA A 880 -9.21 -64.59 20.12
CA ALA A 880 -9.86 -64.99 18.86
C ALA A 880 -11.03 -64.10 18.41
N GLY A 881 -11.42 -64.25 17.14
CA GLY A 881 -12.61 -63.61 16.56
C GLY A 881 -13.91 -64.39 16.75
N THR A 882 -14.90 -64.08 15.91
CA THR A 882 -16.35 -64.47 15.96
C THR A 882 -17.20 -63.64 16.94
N PRO A 883 -18.51 -63.42 16.69
CA PRO A 883 -19.19 -63.13 15.42
C PRO A 883 -20.00 -61.80 15.48
N ASP A 884 -20.76 -61.51 14.41
CA ASP A 884 -21.86 -60.50 14.30
C ASP A 884 -23.03 -60.82 15.29
N PRO A 885 -24.04 -59.95 15.62
CA PRO A 885 -24.29 -58.51 15.31
C PRO A 885 -24.84 -57.64 16.51
N ASP A 886 -25.34 -56.43 16.18
CA ASP A 886 -26.60 -55.78 16.65
C ASP A 886 -26.72 -54.74 17.81
N GLY A 887 -27.59 -53.75 17.54
CA GLY A 887 -28.23 -52.75 18.44
C GLY A 887 -27.52 -51.40 18.56
N GLY A 888 -28.12 -50.21 18.39
CA GLY A 888 -29.46 -49.66 18.08
C GLY A 888 -29.33 -48.11 18.11
N ASP A 889 -30.16 -47.23 17.54
CA ASP A 889 -31.58 -47.28 17.15
C ASP A 889 -31.90 -46.30 15.99
N GLU A 890 -33.03 -46.55 15.31
CA GLU A 890 -34.05 -45.66 14.68
C GLU A 890 -33.69 -44.21 14.21
N VAL A 891 -34.28 -43.57 13.18
CA VAL A 891 -35.49 -43.74 12.34
C VAL A 891 -35.11 -43.25 10.92
N GLY A 892 -35.58 -43.76 9.77
CA GLY A 892 -36.52 -44.84 9.45
C GLY A 892 -36.82 -44.88 7.92
N SER A 893 -37.75 -45.72 7.49
CA SER A 893 -38.21 -45.92 6.10
C SER A 893 -39.76 -45.76 6.03
N GLY A 894 -40.49 -45.80 4.91
CA GLY A 894 -40.27 -46.11 3.49
C GLY A 894 -41.53 -46.80 2.92
N THR A 895 -41.74 -46.86 1.59
CA THR A 895 -42.61 -47.83 0.87
C THR A 895 -42.67 -47.53 -0.63
N GLY A 896 -42.90 -48.55 -1.49
CA GLY A 896 -43.33 -48.33 -2.88
C GLY A 896 -42.83 -49.38 -3.90
N GLN A 897 -43.73 -50.24 -4.39
CA GLN A 897 -43.50 -51.19 -5.49
C GLN A 897 -44.05 -50.70 -6.84
N ARG A 898 -43.67 -51.45 -7.90
CA ARG A 898 -44.23 -51.55 -9.27
C ARG A 898 -43.73 -50.51 -10.28
N GLY A 899 -43.48 -50.99 -11.50
CA GLY A 899 -43.14 -50.18 -12.67
C GLY A 899 -43.93 -50.62 -13.91
N GLN A 900 -43.79 -49.90 -15.03
CA GLN A 900 -44.19 -50.34 -16.38
C GLN A 900 -43.69 -49.36 -17.48
N VAL A 901 -43.30 -49.92 -18.63
CA VAL A 901 -43.53 -49.45 -20.02
C VAL A 901 -42.96 -48.09 -20.54
N SER A 902 -41.95 -48.21 -21.43
CA SER A 902 -41.85 -47.68 -22.83
C SER A 902 -41.83 -46.17 -23.19
N THR A 903 -41.31 -45.92 -24.41
CA THR A 903 -41.29 -44.67 -25.24
C THR A 903 -40.39 -43.51 -24.75
N GLY A 904 -39.84 -42.63 -25.60
CA GLY A 904 -39.73 -42.62 -27.08
C GLY A 904 -39.58 -41.20 -27.68
N ALA A 905 -38.66 -41.03 -28.65
CA ALA A 905 -38.59 -40.02 -29.74
C ALA A 905 -38.65 -38.48 -29.48
N GLY A 906 -38.05 -37.70 -30.41
CA GLY A 906 -38.12 -36.22 -30.53
C GLY A 906 -36.85 -35.49 -30.04
N SER A 907 -35.98 -34.83 -30.83
CA SER A 907 -36.16 -33.98 -32.05
C SER A 907 -36.88 -32.65 -31.73
N THR A 908 -36.55 -31.47 -32.28
CA THR A 908 -35.63 -31.07 -33.37
C THR A 908 -35.42 -29.53 -33.39
N GLU A 909 -34.38 -29.04 -34.11
CA GLU A 909 -34.34 -27.73 -34.84
C GLU A 909 -34.35 -26.39 -34.04
N ALA A 910 -33.87 -25.24 -34.57
CA ALA A 910 -33.41 -24.91 -35.93
C ALA A 910 -32.32 -23.78 -35.98
N ASN A 911 -31.55 -23.77 -37.09
CA ASN A 911 -31.01 -22.63 -37.87
C ASN A 911 -30.24 -21.44 -37.22
N GLY A 912 -29.18 -20.89 -37.83
CA GLY A 912 -28.47 -21.32 -39.05
C GLY A 912 -27.56 -20.27 -39.73
N THR A 913 -26.98 -20.68 -40.88
CA THR A 913 -26.48 -19.88 -42.03
C THR A 913 -25.17 -19.07 -41.98
N GLY A 914 -24.33 -19.26 -43.03
CA GLY A 914 -23.31 -18.32 -43.54
C GLY A 914 -21.83 -18.71 -43.30
N ALA A 915 -20.89 -18.90 -44.24
CA ALA A 915 -20.80 -19.26 -45.68
C ALA A 915 -19.62 -18.53 -46.36
N ASN A 916 -18.70 -19.30 -46.98
CA ASN A 916 -17.79 -18.96 -48.11
C ASN A 916 -16.59 -17.97 -48.00
N GLY A 917 -15.50 -18.35 -48.71
CA GLY A 917 -14.52 -17.46 -49.39
C GLY A 917 -13.07 -17.56 -48.86
N THR A 918 -12.07 -18.25 -49.43
CA THR A 918 -11.39 -18.24 -50.78
C THR A 918 -10.37 -17.12 -51.02
N GLY A 919 -9.15 -17.48 -51.47
CA GLY A 919 -8.11 -16.61 -52.07
C GLY A 919 -6.88 -16.37 -51.16
N ALA A 920 -5.61 -16.72 -51.43
CA ALA A 920 -4.76 -16.97 -52.62
C ALA A 920 -3.84 -15.79 -53.04
N ASN A 921 -2.53 -16.09 -53.14
CA ASN A 921 -1.42 -15.30 -53.72
C ASN A 921 -1.07 -13.94 -53.05
N GLY A 922 0.20 -13.50 -52.99
CA GLY A 922 1.47 -14.15 -53.36
C GLY A 922 2.62 -13.14 -53.56
N THR A 923 3.88 -13.59 -53.55
CA THR A 923 5.13 -12.91 -54.04
C THR A 923 5.54 -11.56 -53.42
N GLY A 924 6.83 -11.23 -53.19
CA GLY A 924 8.09 -11.96 -53.36
C GLY A 924 9.32 -11.00 -53.36
N ALA A 925 10.53 -11.56 -53.14
CA ALA A 925 11.87 -10.91 -53.26
C ALA A 925 12.21 -9.71 -52.32
N GLY A 926 13.46 -9.51 -51.87
CA GLY A 926 14.68 -10.32 -51.97
C GLY A 926 15.97 -9.51 -51.69
N ARG A 927 17.13 -10.21 -51.60
CA ARG A 927 18.54 -9.68 -51.56
C ARG A 927 19.00 -8.93 -50.29
N THR A 928 20.28 -8.89 -49.86
CA THR A 928 21.50 -9.76 -49.84
C THR A 928 22.72 -8.85 -49.52
N GLY A 929 23.67 -9.30 -48.68
CA GLY A 929 24.99 -8.65 -48.45
C GLY A 929 25.26 -8.39 -46.95
N ALA A 930 26.23 -9.03 -46.26
CA ALA A 930 27.70 -8.95 -46.38
C ALA A 930 28.28 -7.57 -45.99
N GLY A 931 29.26 -7.41 -45.09
CA GLY A 931 30.01 -8.33 -44.20
C GLY A 931 31.27 -7.63 -43.63
N ARG A 932 32.14 -8.36 -42.87
CA ARG A 932 33.52 -7.98 -42.43
C ARG A 932 33.67 -6.81 -41.41
N THR A 933 34.70 -6.64 -40.56
CA THR A 933 35.76 -7.41 -39.82
C THR A 933 36.73 -6.36 -39.20
N GLY A 934 37.35 -6.62 -38.04
CA GLY A 934 38.52 -5.88 -37.48
C GLY A 934 38.22 -5.18 -36.14
N ALA A 935 38.96 -5.27 -35.01
CA ALA A 935 40.33 -5.66 -34.62
C ALA A 935 41.36 -4.51 -34.47
N GLY A 936 41.98 -4.40 -33.28
CA GLY A 936 42.98 -3.37 -32.87
C GLY A 936 42.46 -2.52 -31.68
N LYS A 937 42.95 -2.48 -30.43
CA LYS A 937 44.23 -2.76 -29.71
C LYS A 937 45.16 -1.52 -29.52
N THR A 938 45.54 -1.25 -28.25
CA THR A 938 46.55 -0.27 -27.73
C THR A 938 46.24 1.24 -27.85
N GLY A 939 46.60 2.14 -26.89
CA GLY A 939 47.14 1.95 -25.53
C GLY A 939 47.71 3.24 -24.86
N ALA A 940 47.98 3.15 -23.53
CA ALA A 940 48.87 3.98 -22.67
C ALA A 940 48.53 5.45 -22.28
N GLY A 941 48.83 5.83 -21.03
CA GLY A 941 48.91 7.24 -20.56
C GLY A 941 48.67 7.52 -19.04
N GLU A 942 49.59 7.13 -18.15
CA GLU A 942 49.74 7.67 -16.76
C GLU A 942 50.76 8.86 -16.79
N PRO A 943 50.95 9.73 -15.74
CA PRO A 943 50.98 9.50 -14.27
C PRO A 943 50.12 10.53 -13.45
N GLY A 944 50.11 10.64 -12.11
CA GLY A 944 50.79 9.94 -11.01
C GLY A 944 51.60 10.89 -10.10
N ASP A 945 51.14 11.15 -8.86
CA ASP A 945 51.98 11.61 -7.72
C ASP A 945 51.30 11.30 -6.35
N SER A 946 52.01 11.53 -5.24
CA SER A 946 51.94 10.77 -3.99
C SER A 946 52.19 11.62 -2.74
N GLY A 947 51.81 11.13 -1.56
CA GLY A 947 52.13 11.78 -0.29
C GLY A 947 51.55 11.09 0.96
N GLN A 948 52.37 10.32 1.67
CA GLN A 948 52.08 9.81 3.02
C GLN A 948 52.87 10.60 4.07
N GLY A 949 52.32 10.73 5.29
CA GLY A 949 53.03 11.25 6.46
C GLY A 949 52.36 10.83 7.76
N THR A 950 53.12 10.26 8.69
CA THR A 950 52.64 9.66 9.96
C THR A 950 53.22 10.37 11.19
N GLY A 951 52.46 10.49 12.29
CA GLY A 951 53.04 10.49 13.65
C GLY A 951 52.53 11.50 14.70
N GLY A 952 51.65 11.04 15.60
CA GLY A 952 51.95 10.93 17.05
C GLY A 952 51.86 12.13 18.04
N VAL A 953 50.95 11.97 19.02
CA VAL A 953 51.15 12.18 20.49
C VAL A 953 51.22 13.63 21.06
N ASN A 954 50.24 14.09 21.87
CA ASN A 954 50.20 13.94 23.36
C ASN A 954 49.10 14.79 24.10
N GLY A 955 48.62 14.29 25.26
CA GLY A 955 47.95 15.05 26.36
C GLY A 955 46.46 15.41 26.24
N GLY A 956 45.59 15.33 27.28
CA GLY A 956 45.73 14.73 28.61
C GLY A 956 44.90 15.44 29.72
N ILE A 957 44.22 14.67 30.59
CA ILE A 957 43.51 15.07 31.85
C ILE A 957 42.15 15.79 31.61
N GLY A 958 41.01 15.51 32.27
CA GLY A 958 40.64 14.62 33.40
C GLY A 958 39.79 15.39 34.45
N GLY A 959 38.78 14.86 35.14
CA GLY A 959 38.11 13.54 35.13
C GLY A 959 37.08 13.42 36.28
N ASN A 960 36.47 12.24 36.43
CA ASN A 960 35.82 11.67 37.66
C ASN A 960 34.61 12.42 38.30
N GLU A 961 33.72 11.80 39.09
CA GLU A 961 33.75 10.49 39.76
C GLU A 961 32.34 9.90 40.01
N ALA A 962 32.26 8.59 40.28
CA ALA A 962 31.09 7.90 40.83
C ALA A 962 31.48 7.19 42.14
N PRO A 963 30.52 6.67 42.93
CA PRO A 963 30.80 5.43 43.66
C PRO A 963 29.65 4.41 43.68
N ASP A 964 30.03 3.12 43.65
CA ASP A 964 29.18 1.93 43.88
C ASP A 964 28.77 1.75 45.36
N VAL A 965 27.84 0.82 45.63
CA VAL A 965 28.06 -0.34 46.54
C VAL A 965 26.90 -1.36 46.50
N ASN A 966 27.25 -2.65 46.68
CA ASN A 966 26.42 -3.86 46.62
C ASN A 966 25.28 -3.99 47.66
N GLY A 967 24.28 -4.84 47.34
CA GLY A 967 23.36 -5.43 48.35
C GLY A 967 22.41 -6.50 47.79
N SER A 968 22.64 -7.79 48.09
CA SER A 968 21.81 -8.93 47.63
C SER A 968 20.68 -9.31 48.60
N GLY A 969 19.48 -9.64 48.11
CA GLY A 969 18.39 -10.18 48.97
C GLY A 969 17.19 -10.74 48.18
N ASN A 970 17.07 -12.06 48.10
CA ASN A 970 16.12 -12.80 47.25
C ASN A 970 14.84 -13.20 48.01
N ARG A 971 13.62 -13.01 47.44
CA ARG A 971 12.49 -13.98 47.41
C ARG A 971 11.16 -13.41 46.88
N GLY A 972 10.40 -14.26 46.18
CA GLY A 972 8.96 -14.12 45.92
C GLY A 972 8.63 -13.68 44.50
N GLY A 973 7.99 -14.55 43.69
CA GLY A 973 7.65 -14.20 42.31
C GLY A 973 6.47 -14.96 41.75
N HIS A 974 5.94 -14.45 40.63
CA HIS A 974 5.16 -15.19 39.64
C HIS A 974 5.61 -14.74 38.23
N GLY A 975 5.60 -15.67 37.26
CA GLY A 975 6.00 -15.40 35.86
C GLY A 975 4.97 -14.56 35.09
N ARG A 976 5.21 -14.14 33.83
CA ARG A 976 5.81 -14.88 32.70
C ARG A 976 6.48 -13.94 31.67
N ARG A 977 7.21 -14.48 30.68
CA ARG A 977 8.13 -13.76 29.77
C ARG A 977 7.52 -13.27 28.43
N THR A 978 7.98 -12.09 27.95
CA THR A 978 8.32 -11.67 26.55
C THR A 978 7.23 -11.73 25.44
N ALA A 979 7.25 -10.95 24.34
CA ALA A 979 8.35 -10.25 23.65
C ALA A 979 7.88 -9.02 22.83
N GLY A 980 8.82 -8.24 22.28
CA GLY A 980 8.59 -7.34 21.13
C GLY A 980 9.05 -5.88 21.33
N HIS A 981 10.08 -5.44 20.60
CA HIS A 981 10.53 -4.04 20.57
C HIS A 981 9.66 -3.19 19.62
N ALA A 982 9.16 -2.06 20.12
CA ALA A 982 8.96 -0.84 19.33
C ALA A 982 9.01 0.37 20.27
N GLY A 983 10.02 1.23 20.13
CA GLY A 983 10.26 2.39 20.99
C GLY A 983 9.33 3.58 20.72
N GLY A 984 8.03 3.35 20.56
CA GLY A 984 7.03 4.41 20.54
C GLY A 984 6.58 4.73 21.96
N ARG A 985 6.51 6.01 22.34
CA ARG A 985 5.63 6.42 23.44
C ARG A 985 4.22 5.91 23.10
N ALA A 986 3.54 5.28 24.05
CA ALA A 986 2.14 4.92 23.86
C ALA A 986 1.38 6.20 23.48
N PHE A 987 0.60 6.16 22.40
CA PHE A 987 -0.31 7.25 22.06
C PHE A 987 -1.36 7.32 23.17
N ILE A 988 -1.24 8.30 24.05
CA ILE A 988 -2.23 8.55 25.09
C ILE A 988 -3.48 9.08 24.40
N SER A 989 -4.55 8.28 24.43
CA SER A 989 -5.87 8.75 24.03
C SER A 989 -6.34 9.78 25.05
N TYR A 990 -6.63 11.00 24.61
CA TYR A 990 -7.22 12.02 25.48
C TYR A 990 -8.75 11.88 25.57
N VAL A 991 -9.33 10.93 24.85
CA VAL A 991 -10.70 10.44 25.02
C VAL A 991 -10.65 8.92 25.02
N GLY A 992 -11.20 8.26 26.05
CA GLY A 992 -11.23 6.79 26.15
C GLY A 992 -12.56 6.20 25.71
N ALA A 993 -12.52 5.08 24.98
CA ALA A 993 -13.70 4.28 24.66
C ALA A 993 -13.79 3.08 25.62
N HIS A 994 -14.34 3.31 26.82
CA HIS A 994 -14.50 2.30 27.87
C HIS A 994 -16.00 1.97 28.01
N PRO A 995 -16.44 0.74 27.66
CA PRO A 995 -17.85 0.35 27.78
C PRO A 995 -18.34 0.11 29.21
N ASP A 996 -17.41 -0.12 30.15
CA ASP A 996 -17.67 -0.50 31.53
C ASP A 996 -16.75 0.32 32.47
N ASP A 997 -17.29 0.82 33.59
CA ASP A 997 -16.60 1.76 34.51
C ASP A 997 -15.54 1.11 35.42
N ASP A 998 -15.41 -0.23 35.41
CA ASP A 998 -14.49 -1.00 36.29
C ASP A 998 -13.02 -0.99 35.78
N VAL A 999 -12.47 0.21 35.58
CA VAL A 999 -11.02 0.39 35.39
C VAL A 999 -10.34 0.43 36.76
N PRO A 1000 -9.29 -0.37 37.03
CA PRO A 1000 -8.52 -0.27 38.27
C PRO A 1000 -8.03 1.16 38.53
N ASP A 1001 -8.03 1.60 39.79
CA ASP A 1001 -7.64 2.97 40.11
C ASP A 1001 -6.21 3.26 39.61
N PRO A 1002 -5.94 4.42 38.96
CA PRO A 1002 -4.64 4.70 38.38
C PRO A 1002 -3.48 4.77 39.39
N ASP A 1003 -3.77 5.01 40.67
CA ASP A 1003 -2.76 4.98 41.75
C ASP A 1003 -2.68 3.60 42.44
N GLY A 1004 -3.44 2.60 41.97
CA GLY A 1004 -3.52 1.26 42.57
C GLY A 1004 -4.28 1.22 43.90
N LEU A 1005 -5.00 2.28 44.24
CA LEU A 1005 -5.75 2.43 45.49
C LEU A 1005 -7.02 1.60 45.49
N ASP A 1006 -7.44 1.13 46.66
CA ASP A 1006 -8.80 0.63 46.83
C ASP A 1006 -9.83 1.79 46.92
N GLN A 1007 -11.11 1.45 46.81
CA GLN A 1007 -12.20 2.44 46.81
C GLN A 1007 -12.24 3.29 48.10
N ALA A 1008 -11.89 2.71 49.26
CA ALA A 1008 -11.89 3.41 50.53
C ALA A 1008 -10.67 4.34 50.66
N GLU A 1009 -9.51 3.93 50.17
CA GLU A 1009 -8.31 4.78 50.13
C GLU A 1009 -8.47 5.96 49.17
N ARG A 1010 -9.07 5.74 48.00
CA ARG A 1010 -9.43 6.78 47.04
C ARG A 1010 -10.37 7.81 47.66
N MET A 1011 -11.49 7.38 48.24
CA MET A 1011 -12.44 8.26 48.93
C MET A 1011 -11.80 9.05 50.08
N ARG A 1012 -10.85 8.44 50.81
CA ARG A 1012 -10.11 9.12 51.88
C ARG A 1012 -9.19 10.23 51.34
N ILE A 1013 -8.47 9.97 50.25
CA ILE A 1013 -7.54 10.93 49.63
C ILE A 1013 -8.31 12.08 48.95
N GLU A 1014 -9.44 11.77 48.31
CA GLU A 1014 -10.40 12.75 47.78
C GLU A 1014 -11.00 13.63 48.89
N GLY A 1015 -11.35 13.03 50.04
CA GLY A 1015 -11.79 13.76 51.23
C GLY A 1015 -10.76 14.77 51.74
N TYR A 1016 -9.48 14.37 51.84
CA TYR A 1016 -8.38 15.28 52.23
C TYR A 1016 -8.14 16.39 51.20
N ALA A 1017 -8.21 16.08 49.90
CA ALA A 1017 -8.10 17.08 48.84
C ALA A 1017 -9.20 18.13 48.93
N ILE A 1018 -10.45 17.73 49.20
CA ILE A 1018 -11.58 18.62 49.39
C ILE A 1018 -11.39 19.51 50.64
N ASP A 1019 -10.94 18.96 51.77
CA ASP A 1019 -10.68 19.76 52.97
C ASP A 1019 -9.55 20.78 52.78
N LEU A 1020 -8.49 20.42 52.05
CA LEU A 1020 -7.42 21.34 51.66
C LEU A 1020 -7.96 22.48 50.78
N ILE A 1021 -8.81 22.18 49.80
CA ILE A 1021 -9.42 23.19 48.92
C ILE A 1021 -10.33 24.14 49.71
N ILE A 1022 -11.17 23.63 50.61
CA ILE A 1022 -12.04 24.46 51.46
C ILE A 1022 -11.20 25.33 52.42
N GLY A 1023 -10.09 24.81 52.96
CA GLY A 1023 -9.17 25.58 53.78
C GLY A 1023 -8.49 26.73 53.02
N LEU A 1024 -8.20 26.55 51.73
CA LEU A 1024 -7.65 27.59 50.85
C LEU A 1024 -8.71 28.57 50.33
N GLU A 1025 -9.95 28.11 50.12
CA GLU A 1025 -11.05 28.87 49.55
C GLU A 1025 -12.35 28.69 50.36
N PRO A 1026 -12.51 29.36 51.53
CA PRO A 1026 -13.62 29.13 52.46
C PRO A 1026 -15.04 29.45 51.95
N LYS A 1027 -15.17 29.95 50.72
CA LYS A 1027 -16.45 30.19 50.04
C LYS A 1027 -16.96 28.96 49.28
N LEU A 1028 -16.16 27.92 49.13
CA LEU A 1028 -16.57 26.66 48.51
C LEU A 1028 -17.25 25.77 49.54
N HIS A 1029 -18.36 25.15 49.11
CA HIS A 1029 -19.18 24.24 49.92
C HIS A 1029 -19.26 22.87 49.25
N ARG A 1030 -19.17 21.79 50.05
CA ARG A 1030 -19.34 20.40 49.57
C ARG A 1030 -20.74 20.18 49.00
N THR A 1031 -20.82 19.43 47.91
CA THR A 1031 -22.09 18.90 47.40
C THR A 1031 -22.59 17.73 48.25
N PRO A 1032 -23.91 17.43 48.25
CA PRO A 1032 -24.43 16.18 48.79
C PRO A 1032 -23.82 14.97 48.08
N GLU A 1033 -23.70 13.84 48.79
CA GLU A 1033 -23.24 12.57 48.22
C GLU A 1033 -24.10 12.14 47.02
N GLY A 1034 -23.46 11.64 45.96
CA GLY A 1034 -24.13 11.18 44.74
C GLY A 1034 -24.41 12.25 43.67
N ASN A 1035 -23.85 13.46 43.78
CA ASN A 1035 -23.92 14.47 42.72
C ASN A 1035 -22.99 14.11 41.54
N PRO A 1036 -23.47 13.82 40.32
CA PRO A 1036 -22.70 13.09 39.31
C PRO A 1036 -21.76 13.95 38.43
N GLY A 1037 -21.35 15.15 38.85
CA GLY A 1037 -20.59 16.05 37.97
C GLY A 1037 -19.76 17.19 38.57
N PHE A 1038 -19.71 17.33 39.90
CA PHE A 1038 -18.84 18.29 40.63
C PHE A 1038 -18.93 18.04 42.14
N ASP A 1039 -17.88 18.32 42.90
CA ASP A 1039 -17.79 18.01 44.34
C ASP A 1039 -17.97 19.26 45.24
N LEU A 1040 -17.71 20.43 44.67
CA LEU A 1040 -17.68 21.71 45.35
C LEU A 1040 -18.43 22.78 44.55
N PHE A 1041 -19.08 23.71 45.24
CA PHE A 1041 -19.70 24.88 44.63
C PHE A 1041 -19.55 26.13 45.49
N GLU A 1042 -19.54 27.30 44.85
CA GLU A 1042 -19.70 28.60 45.50
C GLU A 1042 -21.11 29.11 45.26
N ALA A 1043 -21.69 29.80 46.25
CA ALA A 1043 -22.98 30.47 46.12
C ALA A 1043 -22.87 31.96 46.46
N ASP A 1044 -23.69 32.79 45.83
CA ASP A 1044 -23.83 34.20 46.18
C ASP A 1044 -24.63 34.39 47.49
N SER A 1045 -24.73 35.65 47.93
CA SER A 1045 -25.52 36.04 49.12
C SER A 1045 -27.03 35.78 49.00
N SER A 1046 -27.51 35.38 47.83
CA SER A 1046 -28.91 35.00 47.56
C SER A 1046 -29.08 33.47 47.43
N GLY A 1047 -28.01 32.69 47.61
CA GLY A 1047 -28.01 31.23 47.52
C GLY A 1047 -27.91 30.68 46.09
N ASN A 1048 -27.74 31.52 45.07
CA ASN A 1048 -27.54 31.05 43.70
C ASN A 1048 -26.11 30.54 43.54
N ARG A 1049 -25.95 29.35 42.96
CA ARG A 1049 -24.62 28.82 42.66
C ARG A 1049 -23.95 29.65 41.55
N THR A 1050 -22.74 30.10 41.80
CA THR A 1050 -21.95 30.98 40.91
C THR A 1050 -20.73 30.28 40.33
N ARG A 1051 -20.17 29.29 41.03
CA ARG A 1051 -19.01 28.50 40.61
C ARG A 1051 -19.22 27.02 40.94
N TRP A 1052 -18.75 26.15 40.06
CA TRP A 1052 -18.78 24.68 40.18
C TRP A 1052 -17.35 24.17 40.06
N VAL A 1053 -16.95 23.27 40.95
CA VAL A 1053 -15.58 22.74 41.00
C VAL A 1053 -15.64 21.21 41.15
N GLU A 1054 -15.08 20.52 40.17
CA GLU A 1054 -14.77 19.10 40.20
C GLU A 1054 -13.35 18.91 40.76
N VAL A 1055 -13.15 17.94 41.65
CA VAL A 1055 -11.88 17.70 42.35
C VAL A 1055 -11.31 16.34 41.92
N LYS A 1056 -10.05 16.34 41.47
CA LYS A 1056 -9.29 15.10 41.23
C LYS A 1056 -8.09 15.05 42.15
N ALA A 1057 -8.07 14.09 43.07
CA ALA A 1057 -6.94 13.84 43.94
C ALA A 1057 -6.02 12.76 43.36
N MET A 1058 -4.72 12.85 43.63
CA MET A 1058 -3.71 11.87 43.22
C MET A 1058 -2.55 11.80 44.22
N THR A 1059 -1.89 10.66 44.27
CA THR A 1059 -0.70 10.44 45.12
C THR A 1059 0.59 11.02 44.55
N GLY A 1060 0.69 11.12 43.21
CA GLY A 1060 1.78 11.76 42.47
C GLY A 1060 1.44 13.15 41.92
N CYS A 1061 1.93 13.47 40.72
CA CYS A 1061 1.66 14.71 39.99
C CYS A 1061 1.19 14.45 38.54
N LEU A 1062 0.78 15.51 37.82
CA LEU A 1062 0.31 15.39 36.43
C LEU A 1062 1.38 14.92 35.43
N ASP A 1063 2.67 15.06 35.77
CA ASP A 1063 3.77 14.52 34.96
C ASP A 1063 3.88 12.98 35.07
N ASP A 1064 3.36 12.39 36.16
CA ASP A 1064 3.35 10.93 36.37
C ASP A 1064 2.20 10.25 35.61
N ARG A 1065 1.00 10.87 35.61
CA ARG A 1065 -0.18 10.38 34.87
C ARG A 1065 -1.22 11.47 34.58
N PRO A 1066 -2.03 11.32 33.50
CA PRO A 1066 -3.16 12.21 33.25
C PRO A 1066 -4.31 12.01 34.25
N VAL A 1067 -5.19 13.01 34.30
CA VAL A 1067 -6.53 12.91 34.91
C VAL A 1067 -7.61 12.97 33.83
N GLY A 1068 -8.61 12.11 33.92
CA GLY A 1068 -9.79 12.14 33.08
C GLY A 1068 -10.95 12.86 33.75
N LEU A 1069 -11.82 13.48 32.94
CA LEU A 1069 -13.20 13.79 33.32
C LEU A 1069 -14.09 12.65 32.81
N SER A 1070 -15.11 12.25 33.57
CA SER A 1070 -16.16 11.38 33.05
C SER A 1070 -17.01 12.12 32.00
N HIS A 1071 -17.81 11.38 31.22
CA HIS A 1071 -18.78 11.95 30.28
C HIS A 1071 -19.64 13.04 30.95
N THR A 1072 -20.26 12.71 32.10
CA THR A 1072 -21.10 13.63 32.86
C THR A 1072 -20.34 14.86 33.34
N GLN A 1073 -19.12 14.71 33.83
CA GLN A 1073 -18.29 15.84 34.28
C GLN A 1073 -17.88 16.75 33.12
N PHE A 1074 -17.62 16.19 31.95
CA PHE A 1074 -17.32 16.93 30.73
C PHE A 1074 -18.56 17.69 30.20
N ASP A 1075 -19.75 17.08 30.24
CA ASP A 1075 -21.02 17.74 29.92
C ASP A 1075 -21.29 18.92 30.85
N PHE A 1076 -21.09 18.75 32.17
CA PHE A 1076 -21.21 19.85 33.13
C PHE A 1076 -20.19 20.97 32.87
N ALA A 1077 -18.97 20.63 32.45
CA ALA A 1077 -17.97 21.61 32.04
C ALA A 1077 -18.40 22.41 30.78
N GLN A 1078 -19.02 21.75 29.81
CA GLN A 1078 -19.63 22.43 28.64
C GLN A 1078 -20.82 23.31 29.05
N GLU A 1079 -21.74 22.80 29.87
CA GLU A 1079 -22.99 23.48 30.23
C GLU A 1079 -22.76 24.72 31.11
N LYS A 1080 -21.80 24.67 32.04
CA LYS A 1080 -21.51 25.79 32.96
C LYS A 1080 -20.38 26.72 32.46
N GLY A 1081 -19.62 26.31 31.45
CA GLY A 1081 -18.60 27.12 30.77
C GLY A 1081 -17.55 27.70 31.72
N ASP A 1082 -17.34 29.02 31.65
CA ASP A 1082 -16.34 29.72 32.49
C ASP A 1082 -16.66 29.71 34.01
N ARG A 1083 -17.82 29.17 34.41
CA ARG A 1083 -18.17 28.93 35.82
C ARG A 1083 -17.79 27.53 36.31
N PHE A 1084 -17.35 26.63 35.43
CA PHE A 1084 -16.83 25.30 35.79
C PHE A 1084 -15.31 25.32 35.93
N TRP A 1085 -14.82 24.62 36.94
CA TRP A 1085 -13.39 24.44 37.21
C TRP A 1085 -13.09 22.97 37.49
N LEU A 1086 -11.94 22.51 37.00
CA LEU A 1086 -11.31 21.27 37.43
C LEU A 1086 -10.15 21.64 38.36
N TYR A 1087 -10.20 21.17 39.61
CA TYR A 1087 -9.12 21.31 40.58
C TYR A 1087 -8.40 19.97 40.71
N VAL A 1088 -7.09 19.96 40.45
CA VAL A 1088 -6.25 18.76 40.60
C VAL A 1088 -5.39 18.94 41.85
N VAL A 1089 -5.48 18.01 42.79
CA VAL A 1089 -4.67 18.00 44.01
C VAL A 1089 -3.59 16.94 43.87
N GLU A 1090 -2.39 17.41 43.53
CA GLU A 1090 -1.17 16.62 43.44
C GLU A 1090 -0.64 16.32 44.85
N PHE A 1091 0.01 15.17 45.02
CA PHE A 1091 0.55 14.68 46.29
C PHE A 1091 -0.48 14.71 47.45
N ALA A 1092 -1.75 14.42 47.17
CA ALA A 1092 -2.86 14.54 48.11
C ALA A 1092 -2.74 13.61 49.35
N SER A 1093 -1.87 12.61 49.31
CA SER A 1093 -1.51 11.74 50.43
C SER A 1093 -0.40 12.31 51.35
N ASP A 1094 0.28 13.39 50.97
CA ASP A 1094 1.35 14.05 51.74
C ASP A 1094 1.03 15.55 51.92
N PRO A 1095 0.43 15.95 53.06
CA PRO A 1095 0.06 17.34 53.33
C PRO A 1095 1.21 18.36 53.29
N ALA A 1096 2.47 17.91 53.38
CA ALA A 1096 3.63 18.81 53.27
C ALA A 1096 4.04 19.08 51.81
N LYS A 1097 3.52 18.31 50.84
CA LYS A 1097 3.78 18.47 49.41
C LYS A 1097 2.53 18.78 48.58
N ALA A 1098 1.34 18.61 49.16
CA ALA A 1098 0.07 18.73 48.46
C ALA A 1098 -0.09 20.10 47.75
N ARG A 1099 -0.41 20.07 46.45
CA ARG A 1099 -0.53 21.27 45.60
C ARG A 1099 -1.85 21.25 44.82
N VAL A 1100 -2.58 22.37 44.84
CA VAL A 1100 -3.85 22.52 44.12
C VAL A 1100 -3.64 23.29 42.82
N LEU A 1101 -3.74 22.59 41.69
CA LEU A 1101 -3.79 23.15 40.33
C LEU A 1101 -5.25 23.48 39.97
N ARG A 1102 -5.49 24.60 39.29
CA ARG A 1102 -6.82 25.12 38.98
C ARG A 1102 -6.98 25.33 37.49
N ILE A 1103 -7.92 24.64 36.86
CA ILE A 1103 -8.17 24.67 35.41
C ILE A 1103 -9.59 25.19 35.18
N GLN A 1104 -9.72 26.43 34.70
CA GLN A 1104 -11.01 27.02 34.34
C GLN A 1104 -11.47 26.51 32.97
N ASN A 1105 -12.75 26.14 32.86
CA ASN A 1105 -13.39 25.73 31.60
C ASN A 1105 -12.56 24.72 30.77
N PRO A 1106 -12.26 23.52 31.32
CA PRO A 1106 -11.47 22.49 30.64
C PRO A 1106 -12.05 22.08 29.27
N ALA A 1107 -13.38 22.17 29.11
CA ALA A 1107 -14.05 21.88 27.85
C ALA A 1107 -13.74 22.89 26.73
N ARG A 1108 -13.70 24.20 27.01
CA ARG A 1108 -13.39 25.24 26.00
C ARG A 1108 -11.90 25.33 25.67
N VAL A 1109 -11.01 25.12 26.64
CA VAL A 1109 -9.56 25.21 26.40
C VAL A 1109 -8.99 23.99 25.65
N SER A 1110 -9.74 22.88 25.62
CA SER A 1110 -9.44 21.68 24.82
C SER A 1110 -9.62 21.96 23.33
N ARG A 1111 -8.51 22.11 22.58
CA ARG A 1111 -8.54 22.42 21.14
C ARG A 1111 -8.64 21.20 20.22
N THR A 1112 -8.20 20.03 20.68
CA THR A 1112 -8.08 18.81 19.87
C THR A 1112 -8.31 17.58 20.73
N PHE A 1113 -9.11 16.63 20.22
CA PHE A 1113 -9.29 15.32 20.82
C PHE A 1113 -8.49 14.27 20.02
N THR A 1114 -7.79 13.39 20.74
CA THR A 1114 -7.01 12.29 20.15
C THR A 1114 -7.64 10.97 20.55
N PHE A 1115 -7.89 10.13 19.54
CA PHE A 1115 -8.55 8.83 19.66
C PHE A 1115 -7.56 7.71 19.35
N ASP A 1116 -7.42 6.74 20.24
CA ASP A 1116 -6.60 5.54 20.03
C ASP A 1116 -7.34 4.40 19.28
N ARG A 1117 -6.69 3.24 19.20
CA ARG A 1117 -7.25 2.05 18.56
C ARG A 1117 -8.49 1.50 19.28
N GLY A 1118 -8.74 1.82 20.55
CA GLY A 1118 -9.92 1.39 21.29
C GLY A 1118 -11.23 1.81 20.63
N TRP A 1119 -11.25 3.01 20.05
CA TRP A 1119 -12.40 3.59 19.35
C TRP A 1119 -12.86 2.78 18.13
N SER A 1120 -11.97 1.98 17.53
CA SER A 1120 -12.35 1.07 16.44
C SER A 1120 -13.37 0.00 16.83
N LYS A 1121 -13.52 -0.31 18.13
CA LYS A 1121 -14.48 -1.29 18.65
C LYS A 1121 -15.92 -0.79 18.71
N ILE A 1122 -16.12 0.52 18.79
CA ILE A 1122 -17.44 1.17 18.91
C ILE A 1122 -17.84 1.94 17.63
N ALA A 1123 -16.96 1.96 16.62
CA ALA A 1123 -17.22 2.63 15.35
C ALA A 1123 -18.23 1.84 14.49
N LEU A 1124 -19.31 2.50 14.07
CA LEU A 1124 -20.24 1.95 13.09
C LEU A 1124 -19.60 1.95 11.70
N THR A 1125 -19.55 0.78 11.05
CA THR A 1125 -18.94 0.58 9.73
C THR A 1125 -19.95 0.68 8.57
N VAL A 1126 -21.23 0.80 8.89
CA VAL A 1126 -22.34 0.97 7.94
C VAL A 1126 -22.80 2.44 7.97
N PRO A 1127 -23.08 3.07 6.82
CA PRO A 1127 -23.59 4.45 6.80
C PRO A 1127 -24.92 4.56 7.57
N PRO A 1128 -25.19 5.68 8.27
CA PRO A 1128 -26.50 5.94 8.84
C PRO A 1128 -27.56 6.06 7.73
N LEU A 1129 -28.76 5.55 8.01
CA LEU A 1129 -29.96 5.60 7.14
C LEU A 1129 -30.61 6.98 7.17
#